data_AF-I6U8T3-F1
#
_entry.id   AF-I6U8T3-F1
#
_cell.length_a   1.000
_cell.length_b   1.000
_cell.length_c   1.000
_cell.angle_alpha   90.00
_cell.angle_beta   90.00
_cell.angle_gamma   90.00
#
_symmetry.space_group_name_H-M   'P 1'
#
loop_
_entity.id
_entity.type
_entity.pdbx_description
1 polymer ?
#
loop_
_entity_poly.entity_id
_entity_poly.type
_entity_poly.pdbx_seq_one_letter_code
_entity_poly.pdbx_strand_id
1 'polypeptide(L)'
;KLYNNDDGRFPEGTSKDYLNPVCLVKLVQLGMVKDDLSWEDLIERAQSVIDLNENDHTAACFRSSILLSLIDEKLKMRDSAAAELLDELQDIKFLPFLTRPAGFSLPWHGNNFSPTKMFSSRELFTTERQDAVCLMKPILNENSSSFKGCGAMSLAVKDCLGLIRKPSVGLVISQLKKLSDSFDGVTLYQENITNACYKYLHEEMLQDENAKGQITEDLKAFNSILVENTYVNPSKVAFHLNFDASPHLYQLPNKYRNSCRELFENVGVQPSFTVEDFSEVLETVKQTCGRKALTEENFQLCRRIISEGIWSLIRDKSQEYCQTNYGEILLPDSSLTLQPSKSLCYNDCPWIKVRDSSVKYCHGDIPREVAVKLGAVPKRHKALERYASNVCFTPLGSEFGQKEKLTSRIKSILNAYPSEKEMLKELLQNADDAKATEIYFVFDPRTHPIDRIFDDKWIPMQGPALCVFNNQPFTEDDIRGIQNLGRGTKEANPGKTGQYGIGFNSVYHITDCPSFISNNDILCIFDPHAQYAPGATSASPGRMFRDLDSDFRSQFSDVLSLYLGVHFKLERSTMFRFPIRSTDMAKTSEISSVPASDRMVQNLLDKLKTDGAELLMFLNHMEKISICEIDNASGELKVLYSVTAKITDGDRLKRKQFHASVIDSVIKKKQLTAIPVQQITYTMDIKDTDGNLTTWMICNRSGFPNIENVSKSVISAHKNEDITLFPRGGVAACVS
;
A
#
# COMPACT_ATOMS: atom_id res chain seq x y z
N LYS A 1 43.63 -49.78 45.36
CA LYS A 1 43.34 -51.21 45.64
C LYS A 1 41.90 -51.31 46.12
N LEU A 2 41.23 -52.46 45.89
CA LEU A 2 39.86 -52.65 46.38
C LEU A 2 39.80 -52.72 47.90
N TYR A 3 40.76 -53.41 48.52
CA TYR A 3 40.96 -53.47 49.96
C TYR A 3 42.36 -52.96 50.33
N ASN A 4 42.45 -52.29 51.47
CA ASN A 4 43.67 -51.88 52.17
C ASN A 4 44.08 -52.99 53.14
N ASN A 5 45.35 -52.98 53.59
CA ASN A 5 45.81 -53.99 54.54
C ASN A 5 45.05 -53.89 55.87
N ASP A 6 44.72 -52.67 56.29
CA ASP A 6 43.99 -52.38 57.53
C ASP A 6 42.51 -52.84 57.48
N ASP A 7 41.99 -53.21 56.30
CA ASP A 7 40.64 -53.78 56.19
C ASP A 7 40.56 -55.20 56.79
N GLY A 8 41.70 -55.86 57.06
CA GLY A 8 41.74 -57.18 57.68
C GLY A 8 41.09 -58.30 56.85
N ARG A 9 40.95 -58.10 55.53
CA ARG A 9 40.26 -59.03 54.61
C ARG A 9 41.16 -60.11 54.02
N PHE A 10 42.48 -59.99 54.18
CA PHE A 10 43.45 -60.95 53.67
C PHE A 10 44.26 -61.57 54.81
N PRO A 11 44.69 -62.84 54.68
CA PRO A 11 45.56 -63.49 55.65
C PRO A 11 46.92 -62.79 55.69
N GLU A 12 47.38 -62.47 56.90
CA GLU A 12 48.69 -61.89 57.16
C GLU A 12 49.73 -62.96 57.50
N GLY A 13 50.98 -62.77 57.07
CA GLY A 13 52.07 -63.68 57.41
C GLY A 13 53.17 -63.78 56.34
N THR A 14 53.91 -64.87 56.35
CA THR A 14 54.99 -65.23 55.44
C THR A 14 54.66 -66.46 54.60
N SER A 15 55.46 -66.73 53.55
CA SER A 15 55.30 -67.95 52.74
C SER A 15 55.49 -69.26 53.53
N LYS A 16 55.88 -69.18 54.81
CA LYS A 16 56.05 -70.32 55.72
C LYS A 16 54.83 -70.55 56.64
N ASP A 17 53.84 -69.65 56.65
CA ASP A 17 52.65 -69.72 57.52
C ASP A 17 51.32 -69.62 56.73
N TYR A 18 50.48 -68.61 56.97
CA TYR A 18 49.18 -68.37 56.34
C TYR A 18 49.26 -67.98 54.86
N LEU A 19 50.40 -67.44 54.38
CA LEU A 19 50.61 -67.20 52.93
C LEU A 19 51.18 -68.45 52.21
N ASN A 20 51.32 -69.59 52.89
CA ASN A 20 51.68 -70.84 52.24
C ASN A 20 50.55 -71.27 51.27
N PRO A 21 50.84 -71.63 50.01
CA PRO A 21 49.82 -72.05 49.04
C PRO A 21 48.91 -73.17 49.54
N VAL A 22 49.42 -74.11 50.34
CA VAL A 22 48.63 -75.20 50.94
C VAL A 22 47.68 -74.68 52.02
N CYS A 23 48.12 -73.70 52.82
CA CYS A 23 47.29 -73.05 53.82
C CYS A 23 46.17 -72.23 53.17
N LEU A 24 46.48 -71.48 52.09
CA LEU A 24 45.49 -70.71 51.34
C LEU A 24 44.38 -71.60 50.78
N VAL A 25 44.71 -72.78 50.23
CA VAL A 25 43.69 -73.75 49.76
C VAL A 25 42.79 -74.21 50.91
N LYS A 26 43.36 -74.48 52.09
CA LYS A 26 42.57 -74.85 53.28
C LYS A 26 41.69 -73.71 53.79
N LEU A 27 42.15 -72.47 53.75
CA LEU A 27 41.36 -71.31 54.15
C LEU A 27 40.14 -71.13 53.24
N VAL A 28 40.29 -71.36 51.93
CA VAL A 28 39.18 -71.36 50.98
C VAL A 28 38.19 -72.49 51.29
N GLN A 29 38.67 -73.69 51.63
CA GLN A 29 37.81 -74.81 52.08
C GLN A 29 37.06 -74.51 53.38
N LEU A 30 37.61 -73.64 54.23
CA LEU A 30 36.99 -73.18 55.48
C LEU A 30 36.02 -72.00 55.26
N GLY A 31 35.78 -71.59 54.01
CA GLY A 31 34.82 -70.55 53.66
C GLY A 31 35.43 -69.18 53.38
N MET A 32 36.76 -69.06 53.28
CA MET A 32 37.37 -67.82 52.82
C MET A 32 37.03 -67.58 51.34
N VAL A 33 36.46 -66.41 51.04
CA VAL A 33 36.04 -66.01 49.70
C VAL A 33 37.25 -65.94 48.76
N LYS A 34 37.09 -66.49 47.55
CA LYS A 34 38.14 -66.55 46.54
C LYS A 34 37.57 -66.25 45.16
N ASP A 35 38.22 -65.34 44.44
CA ASP A 35 37.98 -65.01 43.03
C ASP A 35 36.58 -64.43 42.66
N ASP A 36 35.63 -64.32 43.60
CA ASP A 36 34.31 -63.72 43.38
C ASP A 36 33.79 -63.00 44.64
N LEU A 37 33.33 -61.75 44.53
CA LEU A 37 32.79 -60.96 45.64
C LEU A 37 31.25 -60.92 45.60
N SER A 38 30.57 -60.86 46.74
CA SER A 38 29.10 -60.70 46.72
C SER A 38 28.69 -59.28 46.31
N TRP A 39 27.41 -59.07 45.94
CA TRP A 39 26.90 -57.72 45.66
C TRP A 39 26.92 -56.83 46.90
N GLU A 40 26.68 -57.40 48.08
CA GLU A 40 26.80 -56.70 49.37
C GLU A 40 28.24 -56.25 49.64
N ASP A 41 29.24 -57.10 49.33
CA ASP A 41 30.66 -56.71 49.43
C ASP A 41 31.01 -55.58 48.45
N LEU A 42 30.47 -55.61 47.22
CA LEU A 42 30.68 -54.55 46.23
C LEU A 42 30.03 -53.23 46.66
N ILE A 43 28.82 -53.28 47.22
CA ILE A 43 28.11 -52.10 47.75
C ILE A 43 28.87 -51.51 48.93
N GLU A 44 29.27 -52.33 49.89
CA GLU A 44 30.04 -51.90 51.05
C GLU A 44 31.36 -51.26 50.61
N ARG A 45 32.04 -51.85 49.63
CA ARG A 45 33.25 -51.27 49.05
C ARG A 45 32.99 -50.00 48.26
N ALA A 46 31.85 -49.86 47.58
CA ALA A 46 31.47 -48.61 46.93
C ALA A 46 31.19 -47.50 47.95
N GLN A 47 30.54 -47.82 49.09
CA GLN A 47 30.31 -46.88 50.20
C GLN A 47 31.64 -46.38 50.78
N SER A 48 32.63 -47.27 50.93
CA SER A 48 33.97 -46.92 51.43
C SER A 48 34.76 -45.93 50.56
N VAL A 49 34.33 -45.70 49.31
CA VAL A 49 35.02 -44.77 48.40
C VAL A 49 34.94 -43.34 48.92
N ILE A 50 33.85 -42.94 49.59
CA ILE A 50 33.69 -41.60 50.14
C ILE A 50 34.73 -41.35 51.24
N ASP A 51 34.89 -42.29 52.17
CA ASP A 51 35.86 -42.17 53.27
C ASP A 51 37.31 -42.19 52.76
N LEU A 52 37.58 -43.03 51.76
CA LEU A 52 38.89 -43.06 51.10
C LEU A 52 39.19 -41.72 50.41
N ASN A 53 38.18 -41.10 49.81
CA ASN A 53 38.31 -39.86 49.07
C ASN A 53 38.65 -38.64 49.95
N GLU A 54 38.36 -38.69 51.24
CA GLU A 54 38.78 -37.64 52.19
C GLU A 54 40.31 -37.55 52.33
N ASN A 55 41.00 -38.68 52.15
CA ASN A 55 42.45 -38.80 52.36
C ASN A 55 43.23 -38.93 51.05
N ASP A 56 42.71 -39.68 50.07
CA ASP A 56 43.36 -39.93 48.79
C ASP A 56 42.33 -40.08 47.65
N HIS A 57 42.09 -38.98 46.95
CA HIS A 57 41.20 -38.94 45.79
C HIS A 57 41.66 -39.86 44.64
N THR A 58 42.97 -40.02 44.45
CA THR A 58 43.51 -40.86 43.37
C THR A 58 43.22 -42.33 43.68
N ALA A 59 43.43 -42.74 44.92
CA ALA A 59 43.06 -44.08 45.37
C ALA A 59 41.55 -44.32 45.32
N ALA A 60 40.73 -43.32 45.63
CA ALA A 60 39.28 -43.37 45.52
C ALA A 60 38.84 -43.59 44.06
N CYS A 61 39.29 -42.78 43.10
CA CYS A 61 39.00 -42.98 41.68
C CYS A 61 39.47 -44.35 41.17
N PHE A 62 40.64 -44.80 41.61
CA PHE A 62 41.15 -46.11 41.24
C PHE A 62 40.29 -47.25 41.83
N ARG A 63 39.82 -47.13 43.08
CA ARG A 63 38.87 -48.09 43.67
C ARG A 63 37.55 -48.11 42.90
N SER A 64 37.01 -46.96 42.51
CA SER A 64 35.82 -46.87 41.65
C SER A 64 36.02 -47.58 40.31
N SER A 65 37.18 -47.41 39.68
CA SER A 65 37.51 -48.10 38.43
C SER A 65 37.52 -49.63 38.58
N ILE A 66 38.10 -50.14 39.68
CA ILE A 66 38.08 -51.58 39.98
C ILE A 66 36.66 -52.07 40.23
N LEU A 67 35.86 -51.32 41.03
CA LEU A 67 34.47 -51.66 41.31
C LEU A 67 33.65 -51.77 40.01
N LEU A 68 33.79 -50.81 39.10
CA LEU A 68 33.09 -50.82 37.81
C LEU A 68 33.50 -52.01 36.94
N SER A 69 34.78 -52.41 36.97
CA SER A 69 35.26 -53.61 36.26
C SER A 69 34.66 -54.90 36.84
N LEU A 70 34.58 -55.00 38.17
CA LEU A 70 33.99 -56.17 38.83
C LEU A 70 32.47 -56.23 38.62
N ILE A 71 31.79 -55.09 38.62
CA ILE A 71 30.37 -54.99 38.25
C ILE A 71 30.19 -55.46 36.80
N ASP A 72 31.05 -55.06 35.86
CA ASP A 72 30.98 -55.52 34.48
C ASP A 72 31.14 -57.05 34.35
N GLU A 73 32.05 -57.66 35.11
CA GLU A 73 32.22 -59.11 35.17
C GLU A 73 31.00 -59.82 35.77
N LYS A 74 30.45 -59.30 36.87
CA LYS A 74 29.23 -59.82 37.51
C LYS A 74 28.02 -59.76 36.59
N LEU A 75 27.83 -58.67 35.86
CA LEU A 75 26.74 -58.52 34.90
C LEU A 75 26.85 -59.52 33.74
N LYS A 76 28.07 -59.87 33.30
CA LYS A 76 28.28 -60.92 32.27
C LYS A 76 27.87 -62.31 32.75
N MET A 77 27.97 -62.58 34.05
CA MET A 77 27.62 -63.86 34.66
C MET A 77 26.09 -64.03 34.91
N ARG A 78 25.27 -63.02 34.59
CA ARG A 78 23.79 -63.01 34.71
C ARG A 78 23.27 -63.37 36.10
N ASP A 79 23.86 -62.75 37.12
CA ASP A 79 23.42 -62.91 38.51
C ASP A 79 22.03 -62.28 38.74
N SER A 80 21.07 -63.08 39.22
CA SER A 80 19.69 -62.64 39.48
C SER A 80 19.55 -61.69 40.67
N ALA A 81 20.53 -61.67 41.59
CA ALA A 81 20.53 -60.79 42.76
C ALA A 81 20.84 -59.31 42.41
N ALA A 82 21.31 -59.04 41.19
CA ALA A 82 21.64 -57.69 40.75
C ALA A 82 20.43 -56.76 40.88
N ALA A 83 19.24 -57.18 40.44
CA ALA A 83 18.06 -56.30 40.31
C ALA A 83 17.61 -55.63 41.62
N GLU A 84 17.75 -56.29 42.76
CA GLU A 84 17.29 -55.81 44.08
C GLU A 84 18.27 -54.80 44.72
N LEU A 85 19.55 -54.85 44.33
CA LEU A 85 20.65 -54.09 44.93
C LEU A 85 21.15 -52.93 44.03
N LEU A 86 20.63 -52.81 42.81
CA LEU A 86 20.96 -51.73 41.86
C LEU A 86 20.58 -50.34 42.39
N ASP A 87 19.43 -50.22 43.04
CA ASP A 87 18.92 -48.93 43.49
C ASP A 87 19.86 -48.30 44.53
N GLU A 88 20.36 -49.14 45.46
CA GLU A 88 21.35 -48.73 46.45
C GLU A 88 22.65 -48.29 45.79
N LEU A 89 23.15 -49.06 44.80
CA LEU A 89 24.39 -48.73 44.09
C LEU A 89 24.32 -47.39 43.34
N GLN A 90 23.15 -47.03 42.80
CA GLN A 90 22.94 -45.78 42.07
C GLN A 90 22.99 -44.54 42.98
N ASP A 91 22.73 -44.69 44.28
CA ASP A 91 22.73 -43.60 45.26
C ASP A 91 24.09 -43.39 45.93
N ILE A 92 24.99 -44.37 45.86
CA ILE A 92 26.33 -44.27 46.44
C ILE A 92 27.17 -43.25 45.66
N LYS A 93 27.85 -42.36 46.38
CA LYS A 93 28.71 -41.33 45.79
C LYS A 93 30.14 -41.82 45.56
N PHE A 94 30.31 -42.69 44.58
CA PHE A 94 31.61 -43.28 44.26
C PHE A 94 32.14 -42.91 42.87
N LEU A 95 31.50 -42.01 42.12
CA LEU A 95 31.90 -41.68 40.75
C LEU A 95 32.56 -40.29 40.66
N PRO A 96 33.69 -40.16 39.93
CA PRO A 96 34.34 -38.88 39.68
C PRO A 96 33.67 -38.10 38.54
N PHE A 97 33.86 -36.78 38.51
CA PHE A 97 33.30 -35.90 37.49
C PHE A 97 34.38 -35.12 36.74
N LEU A 98 34.06 -34.64 35.54
CA LEU A 98 34.94 -33.83 34.71
C LEU A 98 34.97 -32.38 35.24
N THR A 99 36.16 -31.90 35.56
CA THR A 99 36.42 -30.46 35.69
C THR A 99 36.47 -29.80 34.32
N ARG A 100 36.29 -28.47 34.27
CA ARG A 100 36.31 -27.71 32.99
C ARG A 100 37.52 -28.08 32.12
N PRO A 101 37.30 -28.49 30.86
CA PRO A 101 38.38 -28.79 29.93
C PRO A 101 39.30 -27.58 29.70
N ALA A 102 40.59 -27.85 29.43
CA ALA A 102 41.54 -26.79 29.10
C ALA A 102 41.10 -26.06 27.82
N GLY A 103 41.13 -24.72 27.83
CA GLY A 103 40.71 -23.89 26.70
C GLY A 103 39.20 -23.70 26.56
N PHE A 104 38.37 -24.30 27.42
CA PHE A 104 36.92 -24.10 27.41
C PHE A 104 36.56 -22.73 27.99
N SER A 105 35.96 -21.87 27.15
CA SER A 105 35.68 -20.46 27.47
C SER A 105 34.38 -20.25 28.26
N LEU A 106 33.48 -21.23 28.26
CA LEU A 106 32.16 -21.08 28.88
C LEU A 106 32.14 -21.52 30.35
N PRO A 107 31.12 -21.10 31.12
CA PRO A 107 30.90 -21.65 32.44
C PRO A 107 30.78 -23.19 32.38
N TRP A 108 31.26 -23.88 33.40
CA TRP A 108 31.22 -25.35 33.46
C TRP A 108 30.69 -25.76 34.82
N HIS A 109 29.58 -26.50 34.87
CA HIS A 109 28.89 -26.77 36.13
C HIS A 109 29.76 -27.54 37.14
N GLY A 110 30.63 -28.42 36.66
CA GLY A 110 31.57 -29.15 37.51
C GLY A 110 32.48 -28.25 38.36
N ASN A 111 32.79 -27.03 37.89
CA ASN A 111 33.67 -26.12 38.63
C ASN A 111 33.02 -25.51 39.88
N ASN A 112 31.72 -25.73 40.09
CA ASN A 112 31.02 -25.33 41.31
C ASN A 112 31.36 -26.26 42.49
N PHE A 113 32.10 -27.34 42.25
CA PHE A 113 32.46 -28.34 43.25
C PHE A 113 33.97 -28.47 43.40
N SER A 114 34.41 -28.96 44.56
CA SER A 114 35.80 -29.36 44.75
C SER A 114 36.20 -30.38 43.67
N PRO A 115 37.38 -30.28 43.02
CA PRO A 115 37.86 -31.26 42.05
C PRO A 115 37.93 -32.70 42.59
N THR A 116 37.94 -32.88 43.91
CA THR A 116 37.97 -34.19 44.56
C THR A 116 36.58 -34.73 44.90
N LYS A 117 35.49 -33.99 44.65
CA LYS A 117 34.15 -34.44 45.03
C LYS A 117 33.72 -35.66 44.22
N MET A 118 33.13 -36.65 44.90
CA MET A 118 32.51 -37.82 44.28
C MET A 118 30.98 -37.64 44.23
N PHE A 119 30.36 -38.24 43.22
CA PHE A 119 28.94 -38.13 42.93
C PHE A 119 28.30 -39.51 42.79
N SER A 120 26.99 -39.57 42.97
CA SER A 120 26.21 -40.74 42.62
C SER A 120 25.91 -40.76 41.12
N SER A 121 25.55 -41.93 40.58
CA SER A 121 25.18 -42.03 39.17
C SER A 121 23.90 -41.24 38.86
N ARG A 122 23.01 -41.05 39.84
CA ARG A 122 21.83 -40.18 39.71
C ARG A 122 22.16 -38.70 39.54
N GLU A 123 23.33 -38.25 39.95
CA GLU A 123 23.72 -36.84 39.83
C GLU A 123 24.47 -36.51 38.53
N LEU A 124 24.99 -37.52 37.83
CA LEU A 124 25.90 -37.37 36.68
C LEU A 124 25.24 -37.64 35.33
N PHE A 125 25.80 -37.03 34.27
CA PHE A 125 25.53 -37.43 32.89
C PHE A 125 26.82 -37.92 32.21
N THR A 126 26.67 -38.75 31.18
CA THR A 126 27.81 -39.23 30.39
C THR A 126 28.32 -38.14 29.44
N THR A 127 29.53 -38.33 28.92
CA THR A 127 30.16 -37.46 27.92
C THR A 127 29.33 -37.32 26.64
N GLU A 128 28.52 -38.33 26.29
CA GLU A 128 27.60 -38.31 25.13
C GLU A 128 26.52 -37.22 25.24
N ARG A 129 26.12 -36.85 26.46
CA ARG A 129 25.12 -35.80 26.72
C ARG A 129 25.74 -34.48 27.16
N GLN A 130 27.07 -34.38 27.16
CA GLN A 130 27.82 -33.21 27.65
C GLN A 130 27.30 -31.91 27.06
N ASP A 131 27.20 -31.84 25.72
CA ASP A 131 26.82 -30.61 25.03
C ASP A 131 25.35 -30.22 25.26
N ALA A 132 24.53 -31.08 25.89
CA ALA A 132 23.15 -30.78 26.27
C ALA A 132 22.98 -30.39 27.76
N VAL A 133 23.98 -30.63 28.62
CA VAL A 133 23.83 -30.37 30.08
C VAL A 133 25.07 -29.82 30.81
N CYS A 134 26.24 -29.66 30.18
CA CYS A 134 27.50 -29.28 30.84
C CYS A 134 27.48 -27.96 31.65
N LEU A 135 26.56 -27.04 31.34
CA LEU A 135 26.38 -25.79 32.08
C LEU A 135 25.50 -25.93 33.32
N MET A 136 24.77 -27.05 33.41
CA MET A 136 23.70 -27.29 34.38
C MET A 136 23.91 -28.51 35.27
N LYS A 137 24.68 -29.51 34.81
CA LYS A 137 24.92 -30.78 35.53
C LYS A 137 26.39 -31.23 35.42
N PRO A 138 26.91 -31.96 36.41
CA PRO A 138 28.25 -32.54 36.33
C PRO A 138 28.29 -33.70 35.32
N ILE A 139 29.40 -33.83 34.61
CA ILE A 139 29.64 -34.87 33.61
C ILE A 139 30.59 -35.91 34.18
N LEU A 140 30.31 -37.19 34.00
CA LEU A 140 31.14 -38.30 34.46
C LEU A 140 32.55 -38.24 33.85
N ASN A 141 33.58 -38.46 34.66
CA ASN A 141 34.96 -38.55 34.18
C ASN A 141 35.37 -40.00 33.86
N GLU A 142 35.17 -40.39 32.60
CA GLU A 142 35.58 -41.71 32.08
C GLU A 142 37.08 -41.79 31.72
N ASN A 143 37.86 -40.71 31.89
CA ASN A 143 39.28 -40.69 31.50
C ASN A 143 40.16 -41.46 32.50
N SER A 144 40.80 -42.53 32.04
CA SER A 144 41.75 -43.33 32.85
C SER A 144 43.15 -42.72 32.94
N SER A 145 43.55 -41.88 31.97
CA SER A 145 44.91 -41.37 31.82
C SER A 145 45.35 -40.35 32.87
N SER A 146 44.41 -39.69 33.54
CA SER A 146 44.70 -38.65 34.53
C SER A 146 44.73 -39.17 35.98
N PHE A 147 44.54 -40.47 36.20
CA PHE A 147 44.34 -41.09 37.54
C PHE A 147 43.24 -40.43 38.40
N LYS A 148 42.35 -39.66 37.78
CA LYS A 148 41.26 -38.89 38.41
C LYS A 148 39.88 -39.23 37.83
N GLY A 149 39.81 -40.23 36.97
CA GLY A 149 38.57 -40.73 36.38
C GLY A 149 38.33 -42.19 36.75
N CYS A 150 37.16 -42.69 36.39
CA CYS A 150 36.76 -44.06 36.69
C CYS A 150 37.10 -45.06 35.58
N GLY A 151 37.66 -44.58 34.46
CA GLY A 151 37.93 -45.40 33.27
C GLY A 151 36.68 -45.61 32.40
N ALA A 152 36.90 -46.21 31.22
CA ALA A 152 35.83 -46.51 30.29
C ALA A 152 34.92 -47.63 30.84
N MET A 153 33.62 -47.50 30.61
CA MET A 153 32.61 -48.43 31.09
C MET A 153 31.85 -49.06 29.92
N SER A 154 31.46 -50.33 30.09
CA SER A 154 30.59 -51.00 29.13
C SER A 154 29.17 -50.42 29.16
N LEU A 155 28.40 -50.64 28.08
CA LEU A 155 27.00 -50.21 28.02
C LEU A 155 26.16 -50.87 29.13
N ALA A 156 26.45 -52.13 29.48
CA ALA A 156 25.75 -52.85 30.54
C ALA A 156 25.95 -52.18 31.92
N VAL A 157 27.17 -51.70 32.23
CA VAL A 157 27.42 -50.97 33.48
C VAL A 157 26.76 -49.59 33.45
N LYS A 158 26.78 -48.89 32.30
CA LYS A 158 26.07 -47.59 32.17
C LYS A 158 24.56 -47.75 32.38
N ASP A 159 23.97 -48.83 31.87
CA ASP A 159 22.55 -49.15 32.05
C ASP A 159 22.23 -49.49 33.51
N CYS A 160 23.02 -50.41 34.10
CA CYS A 160 22.98 -50.79 35.51
C CYS A 160 23.00 -49.57 36.46
N LEU A 161 23.86 -48.60 36.19
CA LEU A 161 23.96 -47.38 37.00
C LEU A 161 22.93 -46.30 36.64
N GLY A 162 22.01 -46.53 35.70
CA GLY A 162 21.02 -45.53 35.30
C GLY A 162 21.63 -44.28 34.63
N LEU A 163 22.80 -44.44 34.00
CA LEU A 163 23.53 -43.38 33.29
C LEU A 163 23.05 -43.23 31.83
N ILE A 164 22.43 -44.28 31.26
CA ILE A 164 21.77 -44.21 29.94
C ILE A 164 20.41 -43.54 30.09
N ARG A 165 20.41 -42.26 30.41
CA ARG A 165 19.18 -41.48 30.54
C ARG A 165 19.23 -40.22 29.71
N LYS A 166 18.04 -39.83 29.23
CA LYS A 166 17.83 -38.57 28.54
C LYS A 166 17.68 -37.43 29.57
N PRO A 167 18.27 -36.25 29.34
CA PRO A 167 18.00 -35.08 30.17
C PRO A 167 16.54 -34.62 30.01
N SER A 168 15.95 -34.00 31.03
CA SER A 168 14.61 -33.43 30.84
C SER A 168 14.65 -32.25 29.87
N VAL A 169 13.56 -32.03 29.14
CA VAL A 169 13.40 -30.89 28.21
C VAL A 169 13.71 -29.55 28.90
N GLY A 170 13.13 -29.32 30.07
CA GLY A 170 13.37 -28.11 30.86
C GLY A 170 14.84 -27.91 31.27
N LEU A 171 15.62 -28.99 31.46
CA LEU A 171 17.04 -28.90 31.76
C LEU A 171 17.84 -28.39 30.55
N VAL A 172 17.54 -28.90 29.35
CA VAL A 172 18.21 -28.49 28.10
C VAL A 172 17.83 -27.06 27.72
N ILE A 173 16.57 -26.67 27.92
CA ILE A 173 16.12 -25.27 27.75
C ILE A 173 16.84 -24.34 28.74
N SER A 174 16.97 -24.74 30.00
CA SER A 174 17.71 -23.96 31.01
C SER A 174 19.18 -23.79 30.63
N GLN A 175 19.80 -24.83 30.04
CA GLN A 175 21.14 -24.70 29.49
C GLN A 175 21.19 -23.67 28.36
N LEU A 176 20.27 -23.76 27.38
CA LEU A 176 20.22 -22.83 26.26
C LEU A 176 20.00 -21.38 26.72
N LYS A 177 19.15 -21.16 27.71
CA LYS A 177 18.93 -19.84 28.33
C LYS A 177 20.21 -19.30 28.97
N LYS A 178 20.94 -20.15 29.70
CA LYS A 178 22.22 -19.76 30.31
C LYS A 178 23.29 -19.45 29.26
N LEU A 179 23.25 -20.09 28.09
CA LEU A 179 24.11 -19.74 26.95
C LEU A 179 23.74 -18.39 26.37
N SER A 180 22.44 -18.11 26.17
CA SER A 180 22.01 -16.83 25.60
C SER A 180 22.32 -15.63 26.49
N ASP A 181 22.44 -15.83 27.80
CA ASP A 181 22.83 -14.78 28.75
C ASP A 181 24.34 -14.49 28.73
N SER A 182 25.17 -15.39 28.18
CA SER A 182 26.63 -15.22 28.12
C SER A 182 27.04 -14.38 26.90
N PHE A 183 27.50 -13.14 27.15
CA PHE A 183 27.55 -12.07 26.14
C PHE A 183 28.94 -11.77 25.50
N ASP A 184 29.98 -12.57 25.75
CA ASP A 184 31.34 -12.29 25.23
C ASP A 184 31.58 -12.86 23.82
N GLY A 185 30.73 -12.51 22.85
CA GLY A 185 30.82 -12.98 21.46
C GLY A 185 30.62 -14.50 21.31
N VAL A 186 30.03 -14.95 20.20
CA VAL A 186 29.72 -16.37 20.02
C VAL A 186 30.99 -17.15 19.67
N THR A 187 31.47 -17.95 20.61
CA THR A 187 32.57 -18.90 20.44
C THR A 187 32.10 -20.18 19.74
N LEU A 188 33.03 -20.93 19.13
CA LEU A 188 32.74 -22.24 18.52
C LEU A 188 32.08 -23.21 19.52
N TYR A 189 32.42 -23.12 20.81
CA TYR A 189 31.78 -23.91 21.86
C TYR A 189 30.29 -23.53 22.03
N GLN A 190 29.95 -22.24 22.04
CA GLN A 190 28.54 -21.80 22.14
C GLN A 190 27.74 -22.29 20.94
N GLU A 191 28.30 -22.20 19.73
CA GLU A 191 27.64 -22.69 18.52
C GLU A 191 27.38 -24.19 18.57
N ASN A 192 28.38 -24.99 18.98
CA ASN A 192 28.26 -26.44 19.09
C ASN A 192 27.22 -26.86 20.13
N ILE A 193 27.27 -26.27 21.32
CA ILE A 193 26.33 -26.57 22.42
C ILE A 193 24.92 -26.12 22.02
N THR A 194 24.77 -24.96 21.39
CA THR A 194 23.48 -24.48 20.89
C THR A 194 22.89 -25.44 19.85
N ASN A 195 23.71 -25.92 18.91
CA ASN A 195 23.29 -26.89 17.90
C ASN A 195 22.89 -28.23 18.55
N ALA A 196 23.64 -28.70 19.55
CA ALA A 196 23.29 -29.89 20.30
C ALA A 196 21.94 -29.73 21.04
N CYS A 197 21.72 -28.57 21.68
CA CYS A 197 20.45 -28.24 22.31
C CYS A 197 19.30 -28.23 21.28
N TYR A 198 19.44 -27.56 20.13
CA TYR A 198 18.39 -27.52 19.11
C TYR A 198 18.06 -28.90 18.55
N LYS A 199 19.07 -29.73 18.25
CA LYS A 199 18.85 -31.11 17.78
C LYS A 199 18.09 -31.93 18.81
N TYR A 200 18.51 -31.85 20.08
CA TYR A 200 17.85 -32.55 21.17
C TYR A 200 16.38 -32.12 21.32
N LEU A 201 16.12 -30.80 21.39
CA LEU A 201 14.77 -30.28 21.54
C LEU A 201 13.90 -30.61 20.33
N HIS A 202 14.46 -30.57 19.12
CA HIS A 202 13.76 -30.98 17.91
C HIS A 202 13.36 -32.47 17.95
N GLU A 203 14.28 -33.36 18.33
CA GLU A 203 13.99 -34.79 18.47
C GLU A 203 12.92 -35.08 19.52
N GLU A 204 13.00 -34.47 20.70
CA GLU A 204 12.00 -34.66 21.77
C GLU A 204 10.64 -34.08 21.39
N MET A 205 10.61 -32.92 20.73
CA MET A 205 9.37 -32.30 20.23
C MET A 205 8.64 -33.19 19.21
N LEU A 206 9.37 -33.97 18.40
CA LEU A 206 8.78 -34.90 17.44
C LEU A 206 8.26 -36.19 18.09
N GLN A 207 8.77 -36.54 19.28
CA GLN A 207 8.44 -37.79 19.98
C GLN A 207 7.32 -37.62 21.01
N ASP A 208 7.19 -36.44 21.64
CA ASP A 208 6.25 -36.17 22.72
C ASP A 208 5.52 -34.81 22.53
N GLU A 209 4.20 -34.86 22.42
CA GLU A 209 3.37 -33.64 22.28
C GLU A 209 3.36 -32.76 23.54
N ASN A 210 3.53 -33.32 24.74
CA ASN A 210 3.66 -32.52 25.96
C ASN A 210 4.98 -31.76 25.97
N ALA A 211 6.07 -32.43 25.57
CA ALA A 211 7.37 -31.80 25.36
C ALA A 211 7.29 -30.68 24.33
N LYS A 212 6.57 -30.89 23.21
CA LYS A 212 6.37 -29.87 22.17
C LYS A 212 5.68 -28.61 22.69
N GLY A 213 4.65 -28.75 23.53
CA GLY A 213 4.00 -27.62 24.19
C GLY A 213 4.99 -26.82 25.04
N GLN A 214 5.72 -27.51 25.92
CA GLN A 214 6.74 -26.89 26.78
C GLN A 214 7.84 -26.18 25.98
N ILE A 215 8.42 -26.86 24.98
CA ILE A 215 9.49 -26.31 24.13
C ILE A 215 9.03 -25.04 23.42
N THR A 216 7.80 -25.07 22.89
CA THR A 216 7.25 -23.94 22.15
C THR A 216 7.07 -22.71 23.03
N GLU A 217 6.52 -22.86 24.23
CA GLU A 217 6.30 -21.74 25.15
C GLU A 217 7.61 -21.21 25.72
N ASP A 218 8.48 -22.09 26.21
CA ASP A 218 9.71 -21.70 26.88
C ASP A 218 10.71 -21.04 25.93
N LEU A 219 10.86 -21.53 24.69
CA LEU A 219 11.78 -20.93 23.71
C LEU A 219 11.27 -19.57 23.20
N LYS A 220 9.96 -19.29 23.24
CA LYS A 220 9.41 -17.96 22.92
C LYS A 220 9.72 -16.92 23.99
N ALA A 221 9.92 -17.35 25.25
CA ALA A 221 10.05 -16.49 26.41
C ALA A 221 11.40 -15.75 26.51
N PHE A 222 12.40 -16.10 25.70
CA PHE A 222 13.71 -15.45 25.72
C PHE A 222 14.34 -15.40 24.31
N ASN A 223 15.51 -14.77 24.20
CA ASN A 223 16.30 -14.76 22.97
C ASN A 223 16.91 -16.15 22.74
N SER A 224 16.16 -17.04 22.10
CA SER A 224 16.49 -18.46 22.00
C SER A 224 17.16 -18.85 20.70
N ILE A 225 17.12 -18.00 19.66
CA ILE A 225 17.63 -18.32 18.32
C ILE A 225 18.98 -17.65 18.10
N LEU A 226 20.02 -18.44 17.86
CA LEU A 226 21.33 -17.95 17.47
C LEU A 226 21.33 -17.56 15.99
N VAL A 227 21.51 -16.27 15.70
CA VAL A 227 21.72 -15.76 14.35
C VAL A 227 23.04 -15.00 14.30
N GLU A 228 23.92 -15.41 13.38
CA GLU A 228 25.29 -14.91 13.28
C GLU A 228 26.00 -15.01 14.64
N ASN A 229 26.20 -13.88 15.33
CA ASN A 229 26.90 -13.79 16.61
C ASN A 229 26.00 -13.29 17.75
N THR A 230 24.67 -13.37 17.62
CA THR A 230 23.74 -12.91 18.64
C THR A 230 22.55 -13.85 18.80
N TYR A 231 22.04 -13.94 20.03
CA TYR A 231 20.76 -14.59 20.30
C TYR A 231 19.63 -13.58 20.11
N VAL A 232 18.60 -13.97 19.36
CA VAL A 232 17.45 -13.13 19.03
C VAL A 232 16.15 -13.83 19.37
N ASN A 233 15.11 -13.04 19.64
CA ASN A 233 13.78 -13.57 19.89
C ASN A 233 13.21 -14.21 18.60
N PRO A 234 12.48 -15.35 18.70
CA PRO A 234 11.84 -15.98 17.55
C PRO A 234 10.97 -15.04 16.69
N SER A 235 10.30 -14.05 17.29
CA SER A 235 9.45 -13.11 16.54
C SER A 235 10.23 -12.22 15.56
N LYS A 236 11.54 -12.04 15.76
CA LYS A 236 12.42 -11.25 14.90
C LYS A 236 13.10 -12.07 13.81
N VAL A 237 12.75 -13.35 13.66
CA VAL A 237 13.40 -14.26 12.72
C VAL A 237 12.39 -14.78 11.70
N ALA A 238 12.80 -14.81 10.42
CA ALA A 238 12.03 -15.43 9.36
C ALA A 238 12.82 -16.48 8.57
N PHE A 239 12.10 -17.46 8.02
CA PHE A 239 12.62 -18.44 7.06
C PHE A 239 12.97 -17.82 5.71
N HIS A 240 12.55 -16.60 5.40
CA HIS A 240 12.94 -15.96 4.17
C HIS A 240 12.94 -14.45 4.34
N LEU A 241 14.09 -13.84 4.04
CA LEU A 241 14.31 -12.41 4.05
C LEU A 241 15.33 -12.12 2.95
N ASN A 242 14.99 -11.26 1.99
CA ASN A 242 15.79 -11.08 0.77
C ASN A 242 16.98 -10.12 0.93
N PHE A 243 17.06 -9.43 2.06
CA PHE A 243 18.02 -8.37 2.31
C PHE A 243 18.38 -8.32 3.78
N ASP A 244 19.52 -7.73 4.10
CA ASP A 244 19.92 -7.55 5.50
C ASP A 244 19.12 -6.42 6.16
N ALA A 245 18.43 -6.77 7.26
CA ALA A 245 17.63 -5.88 8.09
C ALA A 245 18.09 -5.86 9.57
N SER A 246 19.34 -6.30 9.81
CA SER A 246 19.99 -6.23 11.12
C SER A 246 20.09 -4.77 11.61
N PRO A 247 19.94 -4.50 12.93
CA PRO A 247 19.72 -5.45 14.03
C PRO A 247 18.24 -5.73 14.35
N HIS A 248 17.31 -5.33 13.47
CA HIS A 248 15.87 -5.34 13.78
C HIS A 248 15.18 -6.66 13.41
N LEU A 249 15.46 -7.17 12.20
CA LEU A 249 14.88 -8.40 11.67
C LEU A 249 15.99 -9.27 11.07
N TYR A 250 15.85 -10.58 11.21
CA TYR A 250 16.89 -11.55 10.90
C TYR A 250 16.37 -12.69 10.02
N GLN A 251 17.27 -13.21 9.19
CA GLN A 251 17.05 -14.43 8.44
C GLN A 251 17.54 -15.64 9.23
N LEU A 252 16.73 -16.69 9.34
CA LEU A 252 17.15 -17.94 9.99
C LEU A 252 18.35 -18.55 9.22
N PRO A 253 19.49 -18.85 9.89
CA PRO A 253 20.65 -19.45 9.25
C PRO A 253 20.32 -20.75 8.51
N ASN A 254 20.88 -20.92 7.31
CA ASN A 254 20.58 -22.06 6.42
C ASN A 254 20.84 -23.43 7.06
N LYS A 255 21.85 -23.53 7.94
CA LYS A 255 22.16 -24.76 8.67
C LYS A 255 20.98 -25.27 9.50
N TYR A 256 20.19 -24.37 10.08
CA TYR A 256 19.04 -24.69 10.93
C TYR A 256 17.77 -24.97 10.14
N ARG A 257 17.60 -24.33 8.97
CA ARG A 257 16.44 -24.55 8.08
C ARG A 257 16.29 -25.99 7.64
N ASN A 258 17.41 -26.71 7.50
CA ASN A 258 17.40 -28.09 7.00
C ASN A 258 17.37 -29.11 8.14
N SER A 259 17.91 -28.77 9.32
CA SER A 259 18.09 -29.73 10.42
C SER A 259 17.02 -29.69 11.50
N CYS A 260 16.35 -28.55 11.69
CA CYS A 260 15.42 -28.32 12.80
C CYS A 260 14.23 -27.45 12.38
N ARG A 261 13.72 -27.61 11.16
CA ARG A 261 12.69 -26.73 10.59
C ARG A 261 11.44 -26.66 11.45
N GLU A 262 10.90 -27.81 11.82
CA GLU A 262 9.68 -27.96 12.59
C GLU A 262 9.82 -27.30 13.97
N LEU A 263 11.02 -27.31 14.55
CA LEU A 263 11.27 -26.66 15.84
C LEU A 263 11.04 -25.15 15.70
N PHE A 264 11.65 -24.53 14.69
CA PHE A 264 11.56 -23.09 14.49
C PHE A 264 10.17 -22.66 14.01
N GLU A 265 9.48 -23.46 13.19
CA GLU A 265 8.09 -23.20 12.80
C GLU A 265 7.16 -23.16 14.03
N ASN A 266 7.28 -24.12 14.96
CA ASN A 266 6.44 -24.16 16.17
C ASN A 266 6.77 -23.02 17.16
N VAL A 267 8.05 -22.68 17.28
CA VAL A 267 8.55 -21.59 18.16
C VAL A 267 8.21 -20.19 17.61
N GLY A 268 7.58 -20.09 16.43
CA GLY A 268 7.01 -18.84 15.90
C GLY A 268 7.93 -18.09 14.94
N VAL A 269 8.94 -18.74 14.38
CA VAL A 269 9.72 -18.19 13.26
C VAL A 269 8.81 -18.10 12.05
N GLN A 270 8.63 -16.90 11.53
CA GLN A 270 7.68 -16.64 10.44
C GLN A 270 8.22 -17.18 9.10
N PRO A 271 7.36 -17.61 8.15
CA PRO A 271 7.82 -17.97 6.80
C PRO A 271 8.50 -16.80 6.09
N SER A 272 7.94 -15.60 6.23
CA SER A 272 8.43 -14.32 5.70
C SER A 272 7.76 -13.20 6.49
N PHE A 273 8.43 -12.05 6.63
CA PHE A 273 7.85 -10.88 7.30
C PHE A 273 6.74 -10.23 6.47
N THR A 274 5.82 -9.58 7.17
CA THR A 274 4.70 -8.82 6.61
C THR A 274 5.05 -7.33 6.47
N VAL A 275 4.15 -6.56 5.84
CA VAL A 275 4.30 -5.09 5.77
C VAL A 275 4.20 -4.46 7.17
N GLU A 276 3.45 -5.06 8.08
CA GLU A 276 3.32 -4.59 9.47
C GLU A 276 4.66 -4.69 10.21
N ASP A 277 5.32 -5.86 10.13
CA ASP A 277 6.64 -6.06 10.74
C ASP A 277 7.66 -5.03 10.22
N PHE A 278 7.68 -4.79 8.90
CA PHE A 278 8.55 -3.78 8.29
C PHE A 278 8.21 -2.35 8.73
N SER A 279 6.91 -2.04 8.87
CA SER A 279 6.45 -0.72 9.31
C SER A 279 6.84 -0.45 10.77
N GLU A 280 6.77 -1.47 11.63
CA GLU A 280 7.21 -1.38 13.03
C GLU A 280 8.72 -1.10 13.15
N VAL A 281 9.53 -1.66 12.24
CA VAL A 281 10.97 -1.31 12.18
C VAL A 281 11.16 0.16 11.82
N LEU A 282 10.45 0.69 10.83
CA LEU A 282 10.53 2.10 10.47
C LEU A 282 10.13 3.02 11.65
N GLU A 283 9.08 2.66 12.39
CA GLU A 283 8.69 3.39 13.60
C GLU A 283 9.75 3.31 14.70
N THR A 284 10.36 2.13 14.92
CA THR A 284 11.45 1.96 15.88
C THR A 284 12.66 2.82 15.53
N VAL A 285 13.04 2.87 14.25
CA VAL A 285 14.16 3.69 13.76
C VAL A 285 13.85 5.18 13.95
N LYS A 286 12.61 5.61 13.65
CA LYS A 286 12.16 6.99 13.88
C LYS A 286 12.20 7.37 15.35
N GLN A 287 11.72 6.51 16.24
CA GLN A 287 11.76 6.73 17.70
C GLN A 287 13.18 6.85 18.21
N THR A 288 14.08 5.98 17.74
CA THR A 288 15.51 5.98 18.13
C THR A 288 16.23 7.24 17.65
N CYS A 289 15.94 7.73 16.45
CA CYS A 289 16.53 8.97 15.91
C CYS A 289 15.90 10.25 16.49
N GLY A 290 14.64 10.16 16.95
CA GLY A 290 13.89 11.29 17.51
C GLY A 290 13.69 12.42 16.51
N ARG A 291 14.30 13.58 16.77
CA ARG A 291 14.27 14.76 15.87
C ARG A 291 15.52 14.91 14.99
N LYS A 292 16.48 14.00 15.12
CA LYS A 292 17.72 14.04 14.33
C LYS A 292 17.51 13.39 12.97
N ALA A 293 18.30 13.82 12.00
CA ALA A 293 18.41 13.13 10.71
C ALA A 293 18.92 11.70 10.90
N LEU A 294 18.46 10.79 10.05
CA LEU A 294 18.94 9.42 9.95
C LEU A 294 20.45 9.41 9.67
N THR A 295 21.17 8.51 10.31
CA THR A 295 22.53 8.15 9.89
C THR A 295 22.48 7.43 8.54
N GLU A 296 23.59 7.40 7.81
CA GLU A 296 23.66 6.70 6.52
C GLU A 296 23.26 5.23 6.65
N GLU A 297 23.71 4.55 7.71
CA GLU A 297 23.37 3.15 8.00
C GLU A 297 21.85 2.96 8.19
N ASN A 298 21.22 3.80 9.01
CA ASN A 298 19.77 3.74 9.23
C ASN A 298 18.98 4.11 7.98
N PHE A 299 19.47 5.07 7.19
CA PHE A 299 18.84 5.43 5.92
C PHE A 299 18.88 4.26 4.92
N GLN A 300 20.03 3.60 4.76
CA GLN A 300 20.14 2.42 3.89
C GLN A 300 19.28 1.25 4.38
N LEU A 301 19.16 1.06 5.70
CA LEU A 301 18.22 0.11 6.28
C LEU A 301 16.76 0.46 5.89
N CYS A 302 16.32 1.69 6.14
CA CYS A 302 14.96 2.13 5.77
C CYS A 302 14.70 1.99 4.27
N ARG A 303 15.68 2.35 3.42
CA ARG A 303 15.57 2.23 1.97
C ARG A 303 15.38 0.79 1.52
N ARG A 304 16.15 -0.16 2.08
CA ARG A 304 16.00 -1.61 1.81
C ARG A 304 14.64 -2.13 2.29
N ILE A 305 14.23 -1.76 3.51
CA ILE A 305 12.91 -2.12 4.04
C ILE A 305 11.78 -1.66 3.12
N ILE A 306 11.84 -0.41 2.64
CA ILE A 306 10.81 0.16 1.76
C ILE A 306 10.85 -0.48 0.35
N SER A 307 12.03 -0.56 -0.25
CA SER A 307 12.19 -0.88 -1.68
C SER A 307 12.25 -2.39 -1.96
N GLU A 308 12.71 -3.19 -1.00
CA GLU A 308 12.88 -4.63 -1.14
C GLU A 308 11.89 -5.40 -0.25
N GLY A 309 11.60 -4.89 0.95
CA GLY A 309 10.60 -5.46 1.86
C GLY A 309 9.18 -5.11 1.45
N ILE A 310 8.73 -3.91 1.80
CA ILE A 310 7.36 -3.43 1.61
C ILE A 310 6.96 -3.49 0.13
N TRP A 311 7.79 -2.98 -0.78
CA TRP A 311 7.45 -2.96 -2.20
C TRP A 311 7.21 -4.36 -2.79
N SER A 312 8.02 -5.35 -2.43
CA SER A 312 7.85 -6.72 -2.94
C SER A 312 6.51 -7.34 -2.56
N LEU A 313 5.94 -6.90 -1.44
CA LEU A 313 4.67 -7.37 -0.90
C LEU A 313 3.44 -6.65 -1.48
N ILE A 314 3.60 -5.40 -1.95
CA ILE A 314 2.49 -4.54 -2.41
C ILE A 314 2.47 -4.27 -3.91
N ARG A 315 3.53 -4.65 -4.65
CA ARG A 315 3.66 -4.37 -6.09
C ARG A 315 2.49 -4.93 -6.89
N ASP A 316 2.24 -6.23 -6.73
CA ASP A 316 1.25 -6.98 -7.52
C ASP A 316 -0.04 -7.30 -6.73
N LYS A 317 -0.06 -7.02 -5.42
CA LYS A 317 -1.16 -7.36 -4.51
C LYS A 317 -1.55 -6.16 -3.66
N SER A 318 -2.84 -5.90 -3.55
CA SER A 318 -3.34 -4.92 -2.58
C SER A 318 -3.48 -5.60 -1.22
N GLN A 319 -2.62 -5.27 -0.27
CA GLN A 319 -2.70 -5.78 1.10
C GLN A 319 -3.65 -4.92 1.94
N GLU A 320 -4.50 -5.56 2.75
CA GLU A 320 -5.46 -4.90 3.65
C GLU A 320 -4.77 -3.92 4.60
N TYR A 321 -3.61 -4.29 5.16
CA TYR A 321 -2.83 -3.40 6.04
C TYR A 321 -2.44 -2.09 5.35
N CYS A 322 -2.03 -2.13 4.08
CA CYS A 322 -1.67 -0.94 3.31
C CYS A 322 -2.87 -0.08 2.95
N GLN A 323 -4.07 -0.67 2.83
CA GLN A 323 -5.30 0.08 2.61
C GLN A 323 -5.73 0.80 3.90
N THR A 324 -5.68 0.11 5.04
CA THR A 324 -6.05 0.68 6.35
C THR A 324 -5.07 1.76 6.79
N ASN A 325 -3.77 1.57 6.56
CA ASN A 325 -2.71 2.52 6.92
C ASN A 325 -2.21 3.33 5.72
N TYR A 326 -3.03 3.49 4.69
CA TYR A 326 -2.68 4.26 3.50
C TYR A 326 -2.31 5.70 3.90
N GLY A 327 -1.12 6.15 3.50
CA GLY A 327 -0.64 7.48 3.86
C GLY A 327 0.10 7.59 5.20
N GLU A 328 0.06 6.55 6.06
CA GLU A 328 0.72 6.58 7.38
C GLU A 328 2.10 5.90 7.37
N ILE A 329 2.33 4.96 6.45
CA ILE A 329 3.61 4.25 6.34
C ILE A 329 4.72 5.27 6.10
N LEU A 330 5.76 5.17 6.93
CA LEU A 330 6.84 6.15 6.96
C LEU A 330 7.74 6.06 5.72
N LEU A 331 8.10 7.20 5.18
CA LEU A 331 9.12 7.33 4.14
C LEU A 331 10.15 8.40 4.56
N PRO A 332 11.42 8.25 4.16
CA PRO A 332 12.42 9.29 4.40
C PRO A 332 12.16 10.51 3.52
N ASP A 333 12.23 11.69 4.12
CA ASP A 333 12.22 12.96 3.39
C ASP A 333 13.63 13.37 2.91
N SER A 334 13.70 14.45 2.12
CA SER A 334 14.96 15.01 1.60
C SER A 334 15.92 15.53 2.69
N SER A 335 15.45 15.65 3.94
CA SER A 335 16.27 15.98 5.11
C SER A 335 16.62 14.73 5.94
N LEU A 336 16.49 13.54 5.35
CA LEU A 336 16.75 12.26 5.99
C LEU A 336 15.95 12.07 7.28
N THR A 337 14.69 12.49 7.31
CA THR A 337 13.78 12.25 8.45
C THR A 337 12.60 11.41 8.00
N LEU A 338 12.21 10.39 8.79
CA LEU A 338 11.03 9.57 8.50
C LEU A 338 9.74 10.35 8.78
N GLN A 339 8.89 10.46 7.76
CA GLN A 339 7.59 11.14 7.82
C GLN A 339 6.49 10.24 7.27
N PRO A 340 5.23 10.38 7.72
CA PRO A 340 4.09 9.70 7.10
C PRO A 340 4.03 10.01 5.60
N SER A 341 3.86 9.00 4.75
CA SER A 341 3.90 9.15 3.29
C SER A 341 2.94 10.22 2.78
N LYS A 342 1.72 10.36 3.34
CA LYS A 342 0.74 11.41 2.96
C LYS A 342 1.24 12.84 3.15
N SER A 343 2.21 13.04 4.04
CA SER A 343 2.79 14.35 4.33
C SER A 343 3.92 14.72 3.37
N LEU A 344 4.33 13.79 2.50
CA LEU A 344 5.43 13.95 1.57
C LEU A 344 4.93 14.15 0.15
N CYS A 345 5.63 15.01 -0.57
CA CYS A 345 5.47 15.17 -2.00
C CYS A 345 6.55 14.40 -2.76
N TYR A 346 6.19 13.69 -3.82
CA TYR A 346 7.17 13.11 -4.73
C TYR A 346 7.49 14.11 -5.85
N ASN A 347 8.77 14.39 -6.09
CA ASN A 347 9.22 15.34 -7.12
C ASN A 347 9.19 14.69 -8.52
N ASP A 348 7.99 14.50 -9.07
CA ASP A 348 7.76 13.99 -10.43
C ASP A 348 8.00 15.04 -11.54
N CYS A 349 7.97 16.33 -11.19
CA CYS A 349 8.10 17.43 -12.15
C CYS A 349 9.17 18.44 -11.69
N PRO A 350 10.44 18.32 -12.16
CA PRO A 350 11.52 19.23 -11.79
C PRO A 350 11.26 20.71 -12.12
N TRP A 351 10.48 20.99 -13.18
CA TRP A 351 10.17 22.35 -13.64
C TRP A 351 9.15 23.11 -12.78
N ILE A 352 8.34 22.41 -11.98
CA ILE A 352 7.38 23.03 -11.07
C ILE A 352 8.15 23.59 -9.86
N LYS A 353 8.14 24.91 -9.66
CA LYS A 353 8.74 25.52 -8.46
C LYS A 353 7.65 25.76 -7.42
N VAL A 354 7.50 24.85 -6.47
CA VAL A 354 6.63 25.07 -5.31
C VAL A 354 7.36 26.03 -4.36
N ARG A 355 6.89 27.29 -4.28
CA ARG A 355 7.48 28.32 -3.39
C ARG A 355 7.20 28.09 -1.90
N ASP A 356 6.35 27.13 -1.56
CA ASP A 356 6.01 26.83 -0.18
C ASP A 356 7.07 25.92 0.44
N SER A 357 7.86 26.50 1.35
CA SER A 357 8.91 25.82 2.11
C SER A 357 8.37 24.83 3.15
N SER A 358 7.06 24.80 3.41
CA SER A 358 6.44 23.80 4.29
C SER A 358 6.26 22.43 3.62
N VAL A 359 6.36 22.37 2.28
CA VAL A 359 6.24 21.12 1.52
C VAL A 359 7.51 20.30 1.67
N LYS A 360 7.38 19.14 2.33
CA LYS A 360 8.45 18.15 2.45
C LYS A 360 8.44 17.20 1.26
N TYR A 361 9.62 16.91 0.73
CA TYR A 361 9.77 16.00 -0.40
C TYR A 361 10.26 14.64 0.05
N CYS A 362 9.66 13.58 -0.49
CA CYS A 362 10.19 12.22 -0.36
C CYS A 362 11.62 12.19 -0.90
N HIS A 363 12.51 11.44 -0.24
CA HIS A 363 13.90 11.32 -0.64
C HIS A 363 14.03 10.71 -2.05
N GLY A 364 14.96 11.23 -2.86
CA GLY A 364 15.10 10.86 -4.28
C GLY A 364 15.41 9.38 -4.54
N ASP A 365 16.09 8.71 -3.59
CA ASP A 365 16.42 7.28 -3.68
C ASP A 365 15.25 6.34 -3.41
N ILE A 366 14.09 6.85 -2.98
CA ILE A 366 12.87 6.06 -2.87
C ILE A 366 12.18 6.03 -4.24
N PRO A 367 11.95 4.85 -4.85
CA PRO A 367 11.32 4.77 -6.16
C PRO A 367 9.91 5.38 -6.18
N ARG A 368 9.58 6.10 -7.26
CA ARG A 368 8.29 6.78 -7.45
C ARG A 368 7.10 5.87 -7.19
N GLU A 369 7.14 4.69 -7.79
CA GLU A 369 6.03 3.73 -7.76
C GLU A 369 5.67 3.36 -6.32
N VAL A 370 6.70 3.10 -5.49
CA VAL A 370 6.55 2.77 -4.08
C VAL A 370 5.99 3.95 -3.30
N ALA A 371 6.59 5.14 -3.48
CA ALA A 371 6.19 6.35 -2.75
C ALA A 371 4.72 6.70 -3.00
N VAL A 372 4.29 6.71 -4.27
CA VAL A 372 2.90 7.02 -4.65
C VAL A 372 1.94 5.93 -4.17
N LYS A 373 2.32 4.64 -4.30
CA LYS A 373 1.48 3.52 -3.84
C LYS A 373 1.25 3.55 -2.33
N LEU A 374 2.22 4.05 -1.57
CA LEU A 374 2.14 4.20 -0.12
C LEU A 374 1.44 5.50 0.32
N GLY A 375 1.13 6.41 -0.60
CA GLY A 375 0.35 7.62 -0.33
C GLY A 375 1.09 8.96 -0.46
N ALA A 376 2.33 8.99 -0.96
CA ALA A 376 3.01 10.25 -1.27
C ALA A 376 2.32 10.99 -2.42
N VAL A 377 2.12 12.29 -2.25
CA VAL A 377 1.37 13.12 -3.20
C VAL A 377 2.29 13.56 -4.34
N PRO A 378 1.96 13.35 -5.63
CA PRO A 378 2.79 13.85 -6.72
C PRO A 378 2.82 15.39 -6.73
N LYS A 379 3.97 16.01 -7.02
CA LYS A 379 4.20 17.46 -6.90
C LYS A 379 3.26 18.28 -7.78
N ARG A 380 2.89 17.78 -8.96
CA ARG A 380 1.90 18.41 -9.84
C ARG A 380 0.51 18.55 -9.21
N HIS A 381 0.09 17.57 -8.41
CA HIS A 381 -1.19 17.63 -7.68
C HIS A 381 -1.17 18.71 -6.60
N LYS A 382 -0.06 18.81 -5.85
CA LYS A 382 0.11 19.83 -4.81
C LYS A 382 0.11 21.25 -5.37
N ALA A 383 0.66 21.46 -6.57
CA ALA A 383 0.63 22.76 -7.24
C ALA A 383 -0.79 23.20 -7.60
N LEU A 384 -1.66 22.25 -8.00
CA LEU A 384 -3.04 22.52 -8.40
C LEU A 384 -3.97 22.88 -7.24
N GLU A 385 -3.69 22.44 -6.00
CA GLU A 385 -4.48 22.78 -4.80
C GLU A 385 -4.58 24.29 -4.56
N ARG A 386 -3.59 25.08 -4.98
CA ARG A 386 -3.60 26.54 -4.83
C ARG A 386 -4.66 27.23 -5.69
N TYR A 387 -5.04 26.61 -6.80
CA TYR A 387 -5.94 27.19 -7.81
C TYR A 387 -7.35 26.58 -7.75
N ALA A 388 -7.55 25.52 -6.96
CA ALA A 388 -8.82 24.82 -6.84
C ALA A 388 -9.22 24.60 -5.36
N SER A 389 -10.34 25.19 -4.94
CA SER A 389 -10.78 25.21 -3.54
C SER A 389 -11.19 23.85 -2.94
N ASN A 390 -11.38 22.81 -3.76
CA ASN A 390 -12.03 21.55 -3.36
C ASN A 390 -11.27 20.28 -3.80
N VAL A 391 -9.94 20.25 -3.71
CA VAL A 391 -9.20 18.99 -3.95
C VAL A 391 -9.35 18.10 -2.70
N CYS A 392 -10.37 17.25 -2.69
CA CYS A 392 -10.64 16.34 -1.59
C CYS A 392 -10.14 14.94 -1.96
N PHE A 393 -9.09 14.45 -1.28
CA PHE A 393 -8.48 13.16 -1.59
C PHE A 393 -9.10 11.95 -0.89
N THR A 394 -10.00 12.12 0.08
CA THR A 394 -10.72 11.00 0.72
C THR A 394 -11.92 11.50 1.55
N PRO A 395 -13.14 10.99 1.34
CA PRO A 395 -14.18 11.04 2.36
C PRO A 395 -13.92 9.96 3.41
N LEU A 396 -13.75 10.34 4.69
CA LEU A 396 -13.88 9.37 5.79
C LEU A 396 -15.36 8.98 5.92
N GLY A 397 -15.68 7.74 5.57
CA GLY A 397 -17.01 7.14 5.76
C GLY A 397 -17.59 6.50 4.50
N SER A 398 -18.40 5.46 4.69
CA SER A 398 -19.12 4.79 3.61
C SER A 398 -20.35 5.60 3.21
N GLU A 399 -20.46 5.99 1.95
CA GLU A 399 -21.66 6.67 1.44
C GLU A 399 -22.88 5.72 1.49
N PHE A 400 -24.01 6.16 2.04
CA PHE A 400 -25.26 5.37 2.13
C PHE A 400 -26.45 6.15 1.55
N GLY A 401 -27.29 5.49 0.75
CA GLY A 401 -28.47 6.07 0.09
C GLY A 401 -28.55 5.74 -1.40
N GLN A 402 -29.71 5.95 -2.02
CA GLN A 402 -29.89 5.79 -3.46
C GLN A 402 -29.24 6.98 -4.20
N LYS A 403 -28.41 6.68 -5.21
CA LYS A 403 -27.76 7.69 -6.05
C LYS A 403 -27.93 7.31 -7.52
N GLU A 404 -28.27 8.27 -8.37
CA GLU A 404 -28.20 8.12 -9.82
C GLU A 404 -26.80 8.53 -10.30
N LYS A 405 -26.14 7.68 -11.10
CA LYS A 405 -24.86 8.05 -11.72
C LYS A 405 -25.08 9.18 -12.74
N LEU A 406 -24.24 10.21 -12.69
CA LEU A 406 -24.31 11.35 -13.62
C LEU A 406 -24.19 10.90 -15.09
N THR A 407 -23.31 9.93 -15.37
CA THR A 407 -23.11 9.32 -16.69
C THR A 407 -24.40 8.70 -17.23
N SER A 408 -25.13 7.93 -16.41
CA SER A 408 -26.42 7.33 -16.77
C SER A 408 -27.49 8.38 -17.09
N ARG A 409 -27.50 9.47 -16.32
CA ARG A 409 -28.44 10.58 -16.54
C ARG A 409 -28.14 11.30 -17.85
N ILE A 410 -26.87 11.63 -18.13
CA ILE A 410 -26.45 12.24 -19.40
C ILE A 410 -26.81 11.33 -20.58
N LYS A 411 -26.51 10.03 -20.48
CA LYS A 411 -26.89 9.05 -21.51
C LYS A 411 -28.40 9.03 -21.78
N SER A 412 -29.22 9.11 -20.73
CA SER A 412 -30.68 9.20 -20.86
C SER A 412 -31.13 10.48 -21.58
N ILE A 413 -30.47 11.61 -21.32
CA ILE A 413 -30.71 12.87 -22.03
C ILE A 413 -30.34 12.73 -23.51
N LEU A 414 -29.18 12.16 -23.83
CA LEU A 414 -28.75 11.97 -25.21
C LEU A 414 -29.72 11.07 -26.01
N ASN A 415 -30.28 10.02 -25.38
CA ASN A 415 -31.29 9.16 -26.00
C ASN A 415 -32.61 9.88 -26.29
N ALA A 416 -33.00 10.82 -25.41
CA ALA A 416 -34.21 11.64 -25.61
C ALA A 416 -34.00 12.77 -26.65
N TYR A 417 -32.75 13.15 -26.90
CA TYR A 417 -32.33 14.18 -27.86
C TYR A 417 -31.39 13.60 -28.92
N PRO A 418 -31.88 12.72 -29.82
CA PRO A 418 -31.05 11.96 -30.76
C PRO A 418 -30.50 12.81 -31.92
N SER A 419 -30.92 14.08 -32.06
CA SER A 419 -30.49 14.93 -33.17
C SER A 419 -29.21 15.70 -32.84
N GLU A 420 -28.09 15.24 -33.39
CA GLU A 420 -26.81 15.96 -33.37
C GLU A 420 -26.92 17.37 -33.98
N LYS A 421 -27.90 17.60 -34.86
CA LYS A 421 -28.14 18.90 -35.52
C LYS A 421 -28.50 20.02 -34.55
N GLU A 422 -29.04 19.67 -33.38
CA GLU A 422 -29.46 20.67 -32.39
C GLU A 422 -28.30 21.12 -31.49
N MET A 423 -27.18 20.35 -31.41
CA MET A 423 -26.05 20.68 -30.55
C MET A 423 -25.41 22.04 -30.87
N LEU A 424 -25.12 22.31 -32.15
CA LEU A 424 -24.52 23.59 -32.55
C LEU A 424 -25.50 24.76 -32.36
N LYS A 425 -26.80 24.52 -32.53
CA LYS A 425 -27.85 25.52 -32.29
C LYS A 425 -27.97 25.85 -30.80
N GLU A 426 -27.85 24.86 -29.91
CA GLU A 426 -27.83 25.06 -28.46
C GLU A 426 -26.61 25.90 -28.03
N LEU A 427 -25.42 25.63 -28.58
CA LEU A 427 -24.23 26.44 -28.32
C LEU A 427 -24.37 27.88 -28.84
N LEU A 428 -24.96 28.04 -30.03
CA LEU A 428 -25.26 29.33 -30.63
C LEU A 428 -26.27 30.13 -29.78
N GLN A 429 -27.32 29.47 -29.28
CA GLN A 429 -28.29 30.07 -28.37
C GLN A 429 -27.66 30.46 -27.03
N ASN A 430 -26.78 29.63 -26.47
CA ASN A 430 -26.07 29.95 -25.24
C ASN A 430 -25.19 31.21 -25.40
N ALA A 431 -24.54 31.37 -26.55
CA ALA A 431 -23.79 32.58 -26.86
C ALA A 431 -24.71 33.81 -27.05
N ASP A 432 -25.85 33.67 -27.75
CA ASP A 432 -26.83 34.76 -27.90
C ASP A 432 -27.42 35.20 -26.55
N ASP A 433 -27.74 34.24 -25.67
CA ASP A 433 -28.24 34.49 -24.31
C ASP A 433 -27.19 35.18 -23.42
N ALA A 434 -25.90 34.91 -23.66
CA ALA A 434 -24.78 35.62 -23.05
C ALA A 434 -24.56 37.02 -23.68
N LYS A 435 -25.34 37.37 -24.71
CA LYS A 435 -25.26 38.62 -25.50
C LYS A 435 -24.00 38.73 -26.35
N ALA A 436 -23.47 37.59 -26.81
CA ALA A 436 -22.39 37.56 -27.78
C ALA A 436 -22.86 38.10 -29.13
N THR A 437 -21.99 38.85 -29.79
CA THR A 437 -22.22 39.33 -31.16
C THR A 437 -21.50 38.47 -32.19
N GLU A 438 -20.48 37.72 -31.77
CA GLU A 438 -19.74 36.84 -32.66
C GLU A 438 -19.54 35.47 -32.02
N ILE A 439 -19.66 34.43 -32.85
CA ILE A 439 -19.34 33.05 -32.50
C ILE A 439 -18.51 32.39 -33.61
N TYR A 440 -17.52 31.60 -33.21
CA TYR A 440 -16.64 30.87 -34.11
C TYR A 440 -16.65 29.39 -33.72
N PHE A 441 -17.01 28.53 -34.67
CA PHE A 441 -16.88 27.09 -34.56
C PHE A 441 -15.60 26.69 -35.27
N VAL A 442 -14.62 26.17 -34.53
CA VAL A 442 -13.28 25.88 -35.01
C VAL A 442 -12.98 24.41 -34.86
N PHE A 443 -12.79 23.70 -35.96
CA PHE A 443 -12.25 22.34 -35.92
C PHE A 443 -10.73 22.40 -35.80
N ASP A 444 -10.16 21.85 -34.72
CA ASP A 444 -8.73 21.69 -34.52
C ASP A 444 -8.35 20.20 -34.64
N PRO A 445 -7.79 19.75 -35.79
CA PRO A 445 -7.41 18.37 -36.01
C PRO A 445 -6.08 17.97 -35.34
N ARG A 446 -5.37 18.91 -34.71
CA ARG A 446 -4.02 18.67 -34.20
C ARG A 446 -4.02 17.81 -32.95
N THR A 447 -2.89 17.13 -32.74
CA THR A 447 -2.53 16.54 -31.45
C THR A 447 -1.45 17.41 -30.79
N HIS A 448 -1.67 17.75 -29.52
CA HIS A 448 -0.85 18.72 -28.78
C HIS A 448 0.19 18.01 -27.88
N PRO A 449 1.28 18.70 -27.48
CA PRO A 449 2.30 18.16 -26.57
C PRO A 449 1.73 17.70 -25.22
N ILE A 450 2.44 16.79 -24.52
CA ILE A 450 1.99 16.13 -23.28
C ILE A 450 2.91 16.38 -22.08
N ASP A 451 3.88 17.30 -22.20
CA ASP A 451 4.92 17.48 -21.19
C ASP A 451 4.44 18.29 -19.99
N ARG A 452 3.68 19.37 -20.24
CA ARG A 452 3.20 20.33 -19.24
C ARG A 452 1.69 20.24 -19.08
N ILE A 453 1.24 19.06 -18.69
CA ILE A 453 -0.17 18.71 -18.43
C ILE A 453 -0.44 18.47 -16.94
N PHE A 454 -1.72 18.36 -16.57
CA PHE A 454 -2.11 18.13 -15.18
C PHE A 454 -1.75 16.75 -14.65
N ASP A 455 -2.10 15.73 -15.44
CA ASP A 455 -1.90 14.33 -15.12
C ASP A 455 -1.74 13.50 -16.41
N ASP A 456 -1.18 12.29 -16.33
CA ASP A 456 -1.06 11.39 -17.48
C ASP A 456 -2.45 10.97 -17.97
N LYS A 457 -3.42 10.96 -17.05
CA LYS A 457 -4.84 10.81 -17.37
C LYS A 457 -5.38 11.91 -18.29
N TRP A 458 -4.75 13.09 -18.35
CA TRP A 458 -5.15 14.20 -19.23
C TRP A 458 -4.73 14.00 -20.69
N ILE A 459 -3.80 13.07 -20.99
CA ILE A 459 -3.26 12.85 -22.35
C ILE A 459 -4.36 12.74 -23.43
N PRO A 460 -5.49 12.01 -23.24
CA PRO A 460 -6.54 11.94 -24.25
C PRO A 460 -7.19 13.29 -24.60
N MET A 461 -7.09 14.29 -23.73
CA MET A 461 -7.66 15.64 -23.97
C MET A 461 -6.78 16.50 -24.92
N GLN A 462 -5.55 16.08 -25.18
CA GLN A 462 -4.60 16.74 -26.09
C GLN A 462 -4.85 16.44 -27.56
N GLY A 463 -5.84 15.61 -27.89
CA GLY A 463 -6.16 15.22 -29.28
C GLY A 463 -7.03 16.24 -30.06
N PRO A 464 -7.57 15.83 -31.23
CA PRO A 464 -8.47 16.63 -32.04
C PRO A 464 -9.71 17.12 -31.27
N ALA A 465 -10.19 18.33 -31.58
CA ALA A 465 -11.29 18.95 -30.85
C ALA A 465 -12.15 19.87 -31.74
N LEU A 466 -13.43 19.99 -31.38
CA LEU A 466 -14.24 21.14 -31.78
C LEU A 466 -14.10 22.23 -30.71
N CYS A 467 -13.55 23.38 -31.09
CA CYS A 467 -13.46 24.55 -30.23
C CYS A 467 -14.55 25.56 -30.61
N VAL A 468 -15.18 26.20 -29.62
CA VAL A 468 -16.25 27.17 -29.85
C VAL A 468 -15.95 28.45 -29.08
N PHE A 469 -15.64 29.52 -29.81
CA PHE A 469 -15.35 30.83 -29.25
C PHE A 469 -16.59 31.72 -29.33
N ASN A 470 -16.84 32.50 -28.28
CA ASN A 470 -17.73 33.66 -28.35
C ASN A 470 -17.16 34.84 -27.56
N ASN A 471 -17.52 36.06 -27.97
CA ASN A 471 -16.95 37.29 -27.42
C ASN A 471 -17.62 37.79 -26.13
N GLN A 472 -18.15 36.89 -25.30
CA GLN A 472 -18.65 37.21 -23.96
C GLN A 472 -18.06 36.24 -22.91
N PRO A 473 -17.66 36.74 -21.74
CA PRO A 473 -17.24 35.88 -20.64
C PRO A 473 -18.45 35.33 -19.89
N PHE A 474 -18.29 34.20 -19.22
CA PHE A 474 -19.26 33.69 -18.26
C PHE A 474 -19.37 34.61 -17.03
N THR A 475 -20.59 34.87 -16.58
CA THR A 475 -20.84 35.44 -15.25
C THR A 475 -20.89 34.35 -14.19
N GLU A 476 -20.80 34.71 -12.90
CA GLU A 476 -20.96 33.75 -11.79
C GLU A 476 -22.35 33.08 -11.77
N ASP A 477 -23.38 33.74 -12.30
CA ASP A 477 -24.71 33.13 -12.49
C ASP A 477 -24.68 32.09 -13.62
N ASP A 478 -23.96 32.37 -14.72
CA ASP A 478 -23.82 31.43 -15.83
C ASP A 478 -23.00 30.20 -15.42
N ILE A 479 -21.95 30.38 -14.60
CA ILE A 479 -21.13 29.28 -14.05
C ILE A 479 -21.98 28.37 -13.15
N ARG A 480 -22.78 28.96 -12.25
CA ARG A 480 -23.72 28.18 -11.43
C ARG A 480 -24.79 27.50 -12.28
N GLY A 481 -25.23 28.15 -13.35
CA GLY A 481 -26.23 27.62 -14.27
C GLY A 481 -25.76 26.39 -15.03
N ILE A 482 -24.59 26.45 -15.63
CA ILE A 482 -24.06 25.38 -16.49
C ILE A 482 -23.70 24.10 -15.71
N GLN A 483 -23.48 24.20 -14.39
CA GLN A 483 -23.20 23.05 -13.52
C GLN A 483 -24.43 22.23 -13.15
N ASN A 484 -25.63 22.81 -13.20
CA ASN A 484 -26.85 22.17 -12.70
C ASN A 484 -27.57 21.38 -13.80
N LEU A 485 -27.42 20.06 -13.76
CA LEU A 485 -28.05 19.16 -14.73
C LEU A 485 -29.56 19.02 -14.46
N GLY A 486 -30.40 19.53 -15.37
CA GLY A 486 -31.86 19.35 -15.32
C GLY A 486 -32.64 20.29 -14.40
N ARG A 487 -31.96 21.24 -13.73
CA ARG A 487 -32.58 22.41 -13.08
C ARG A 487 -32.00 23.66 -13.72
N GLY A 488 -32.67 24.18 -14.75
CA GLY A 488 -32.23 25.43 -15.36
C GLY A 488 -32.26 26.55 -14.31
N THR A 489 -31.14 27.24 -14.08
CA THR A 489 -31.15 28.53 -13.34
C THR A 489 -31.99 29.61 -14.02
N LYS A 490 -32.42 29.33 -15.26
CA LYS A 490 -33.29 30.17 -16.11
C LYS A 490 -34.76 30.20 -15.65
N GLU A 491 -35.19 29.42 -14.63
CA GLU A 491 -36.51 29.58 -13.99
C GLU A 491 -36.73 31.00 -13.43
N ALA A 492 -35.66 31.68 -13.01
CA ALA A 492 -35.71 33.03 -12.46
C ALA A 492 -35.54 34.15 -13.52
N ASN A 493 -35.14 33.82 -14.76
CA ASN A 493 -34.80 34.80 -15.79
C ASN A 493 -35.48 34.46 -17.14
N PRO A 494 -36.74 34.89 -17.34
CA PRO A 494 -37.58 34.46 -18.47
C PRO A 494 -37.18 35.00 -19.85
N GLY A 495 -36.07 35.74 -19.93
CA GLY A 495 -35.52 36.26 -21.18
C GLY A 495 -34.33 35.48 -21.75
N LYS A 496 -33.92 34.38 -21.12
CA LYS A 496 -32.94 33.43 -21.65
C LYS A 496 -33.65 32.17 -22.13
N THR A 497 -33.25 31.60 -23.26
CA THR A 497 -33.86 30.39 -23.84
C THR A 497 -33.39 29.12 -23.11
N GLY A 498 -34.26 28.13 -22.86
CA GLY A 498 -33.85 26.83 -22.29
C GLY A 498 -34.26 26.60 -20.82
N GLN A 499 -35.56 26.41 -20.60
CA GLN A 499 -36.19 26.25 -19.27
C GLN A 499 -35.67 25.02 -18.47
N TYR A 500 -35.15 23.99 -19.16
CA TYR A 500 -34.78 22.71 -18.53
C TYR A 500 -33.27 22.54 -18.24
N GLY A 501 -32.41 23.47 -18.70
CA GLY A 501 -30.96 23.39 -18.44
C GLY A 501 -30.27 22.15 -19.01
N ILE A 502 -30.85 21.54 -20.06
CA ILE A 502 -30.39 20.28 -20.66
C ILE A 502 -29.62 20.46 -21.98
N GLY A 503 -29.75 21.62 -22.64
CA GLY A 503 -29.23 21.87 -24.00
C GLY A 503 -27.71 21.72 -24.13
N PHE A 504 -26.95 22.17 -23.13
CA PHE A 504 -25.49 22.01 -23.11
C PHE A 504 -25.06 20.53 -23.12
N ASN A 505 -25.85 19.62 -22.53
CA ASN A 505 -25.48 18.21 -22.48
C ASN A 505 -25.45 17.53 -23.86
N SER A 506 -26.00 18.17 -24.91
CA SER A 506 -25.90 17.68 -26.27
C SER A 506 -24.45 17.59 -26.78
N VAL A 507 -23.50 18.34 -26.21
CA VAL A 507 -22.07 18.24 -26.57
C VAL A 507 -21.50 16.86 -26.28
N TYR A 508 -22.09 16.10 -25.34
CA TYR A 508 -21.66 14.75 -25.02
C TYR A 508 -21.91 13.73 -26.14
N HIS A 509 -22.60 14.12 -27.23
CA HIS A 509 -22.61 13.32 -28.45
C HIS A 509 -21.19 13.14 -29.04
N ILE A 510 -20.34 14.15 -28.95
CA ILE A 510 -18.99 14.15 -29.55
C ILE A 510 -17.83 14.04 -28.56
N THR A 511 -18.04 14.38 -27.27
CA THR A 511 -16.99 14.41 -26.24
C THR A 511 -17.43 13.75 -24.94
N ASP A 512 -16.48 13.28 -24.14
CA ASP A 512 -16.75 12.82 -22.75
C ASP A 512 -16.33 13.84 -21.69
N CYS A 513 -15.49 14.81 -22.04
CA CYS A 513 -14.94 15.77 -21.08
C CYS A 513 -14.87 17.19 -21.70
N PRO A 514 -16.02 17.88 -21.80
CA PRO A 514 -16.04 19.24 -22.29
C PRO A 514 -15.34 20.17 -21.28
N SER A 515 -14.67 21.20 -21.78
CA SER A 515 -14.02 22.21 -20.95
C SER A 515 -14.13 23.59 -21.59
N PHE A 516 -13.94 24.64 -20.80
CA PHE A 516 -13.85 26.00 -21.33
C PHE A 516 -12.94 26.88 -20.49
N ILE A 517 -12.35 27.87 -21.16
CA ILE A 517 -11.72 29.01 -20.50
C ILE A 517 -12.58 30.25 -20.72
N SER A 518 -12.85 31.00 -19.65
CA SER A 518 -13.61 32.24 -19.66
C SER A 518 -12.77 33.37 -19.08
N ASN A 519 -12.86 34.55 -19.70
CA ASN A 519 -12.16 35.78 -19.31
C ASN A 519 -10.62 35.63 -19.16
N ASN A 520 -10.04 34.60 -19.78
CA ASN A 520 -8.61 34.24 -19.67
C ASN A 520 -8.14 33.91 -18.24
N ASP A 521 -9.03 33.75 -17.26
CA ASP A 521 -8.65 33.57 -15.85
C ASP A 521 -9.45 32.48 -15.11
N ILE A 522 -10.47 31.92 -15.75
CA ILE A 522 -11.29 30.83 -15.21
C ILE A 522 -11.26 29.66 -16.19
N LEU A 523 -10.71 28.53 -15.76
CA LEU A 523 -10.73 27.26 -16.50
C LEU A 523 -11.70 26.29 -15.82
N CYS A 524 -12.72 25.85 -16.55
CA CYS A 524 -13.73 24.91 -16.09
C CYS A 524 -13.67 23.61 -16.91
N ILE A 525 -13.69 22.48 -16.20
CA ILE A 525 -13.61 21.14 -16.78
C ILE A 525 -14.79 20.33 -16.25
N PHE A 526 -15.59 19.77 -17.15
CA PHE A 526 -16.64 18.83 -16.82
C PHE A 526 -16.13 17.41 -17.08
N ASP A 527 -16.11 16.59 -16.05
CA ASP A 527 -15.57 15.23 -16.12
C ASP A 527 -16.55 14.27 -15.44
N PRO A 528 -17.68 13.94 -16.11
CA PRO A 528 -18.73 13.10 -15.57
C PRO A 528 -18.26 11.71 -15.15
N HIS A 529 -17.16 11.22 -15.73
CA HIS A 529 -16.52 9.95 -15.39
C HIS A 529 -15.48 10.07 -14.26
N ALA A 530 -15.13 11.29 -13.83
CA ALA A 530 -14.06 11.57 -12.88
C ALA A 530 -12.72 10.91 -13.27
N GLN A 531 -12.41 10.89 -14.57
CA GLN A 531 -11.25 10.20 -15.13
C GLN A 531 -10.10 11.15 -15.48
N TYR A 532 -10.38 12.36 -15.94
CA TYR A 532 -9.43 13.27 -16.58
C TYR A 532 -9.05 14.47 -15.69
N ALA A 533 -10.04 15.07 -15.03
CA ALA A 533 -9.85 16.31 -14.29
C ALA A 533 -9.17 16.06 -12.93
N PRO A 534 -8.18 16.88 -12.54
CA PRO A 534 -7.46 16.69 -11.28
C PRO A 534 -8.38 16.69 -10.06
N GLY A 535 -8.25 15.63 -9.25
CA GLY A 535 -9.02 15.42 -8.03
C GLY A 535 -10.52 15.19 -8.24
N ALA A 536 -11.03 15.06 -9.46
CA ALA A 536 -12.44 14.81 -9.72
C ALA A 536 -12.91 13.51 -9.05
N THR A 537 -14.16 13.51 -8.59
CA THR A 537 -14.79 12.36 -7.92
C THR A 537 -16.24 12.23 -8.39
N SER A 538 -16.89 11.11 -8.10
CA SER A 538 -18.33 10.93 -8.40
C SER A 538 -19.22 12.01 -7.75
N ALA A 539 -18.80 12.59 -6.62
CA ALA A 539 -19.51 13.67 -5.93
C ALA A 539 -19.18 15.07 -6.47
N SER A 540 -18.03 15.23 -7.13
CA SER A 540 -17.59 16.47 -7.77
C SER A 540 -16.95 16.14 -9.13
N PRO A 541 -17.78 15.83 -10.15
CA PRO A 541 -17.33 15.27 -11.42
C PRO A 541 -16.87 16.38 -12.39
N GLY A 542 -15.78 17.04 -12.01
CA GLY A 542 -15.19 18.17 -12.74
C GLY A 542 -14.28 19.01 -11.85
N ARG A 543 -13.73 20.08 -12.43
CA ARG A 543 -12.85 21.01 -11.70
C ARG A 543 -12.95 22.43 -12.27
N MET A 544 -12.82 23.42 -11.40
CA MET A 544 -12.70 24.82 -11.77
C MET A 544 -11.42 25.38 -11.17
N PHE A 545 -10.59 26.00 -12.01
CA PHE A 545 -9.38 26.71 -11.62
C PHE A 545 -9.61 28.20 -11.84
N ARG A 546 -9.28 29.02 -10.84
CA ARG A 546 -9.39 30.49 -10.88
C ARG A 546 -8.02 31.14 -10.71
N ASP A 547 -7.94 32.42 -11.03
CA ASP A 547 -6.77 33.26 -10.84
C ASP A 547 -5.51 32.66 -11.50
N LEU A 548 -5.63 32.31 -12.79
CA LEU A 548 -4.57 31.67 -13.57
C LEU A 548 -3.39 32.62 -13.82
N ASP A 549 -2.51 32.71 -12.82
CA ASP A 549 -1.31 33.53 -12.80
C ASP A 549 -0.21 33.05 -13.77
N SER A 550 0.91 33.77 -13.81
CA SER A 550 2.06 33.42 -14.65
C SER A 550 2.64 32.04 -14.32
N ASP A 551 2.58 31.63 -13.05
CA ASP A 551 3.15 30.37 -12.59
C ASP A 551 2.29 29.21 -13.12
N PHE A 552 0.96 29.26 -12.98
CA PHE A 552 0.03 28.27 -13.57
C PHE A 552 0.23 28.17 -15.08
N ARG A 553 0.30 29.32 -15.76
CA ARG A 553 0.48 29.38 -17.22
C ARG A 553 1.77 28.74 -17.69
N SER A 554 2.85 28.92 -16.94
CA SER A 554 4.14 28.32 -17.26
C SER A 554 4.18 26.81 -16.97
N GLN A 555 3.51 26.37 -15.91
CA GLN A 555 3.52 24.98 -15.44
C GLN A 555 2.60 24.07 -16.26
N PHE A 556 1.48 24.60 -16.74
CA PHE A 556 0.44 23.88 -17.48
C PHE A 556 0.23 24.47 -18.89
N SER A 557 1.31 24.91 -19.53
CA SER A 557 1.26 25.59 -20.83
C SER A 557 0.59 24.75 -21.91
N ASP A 558 0.80 23.43 -21.88
CA ASP A 558 0.30 22.51 -22.90
C ASP A 558 -1.21 22.25 -22.71
N VAL A 559 -1.75 22.50 -21.52
CA VAL A 559 -3.21 22.52 -21.29
C VAL A 559 -3.80 23.81 -21.83
N LEU A 560 -3.15 24.95 -21.58
CA LEU A 560 -3.69 26.25 -21.98
C LEU A 560 -3.59 26.51 -23.49
N SER A 561 -2.59 25.93 -24.17
CA SER A 561 -2.45 26.03 -25.63
C SER A 561 -3.66 25.47 -26.38
N LEU A 562 -4.41 24.56 -25.76
CA LEU A 562 -5.60 23.93 -26.32
C LEU A 562 -6.76 24.89 -26.60
N TYR A 563 -6.76 26.06 -25.95
CA TYR A 563 -7.83 27.05 -26.05
C TYR A 563 -7.53 28.15 -27.08
N LEU A 564 -6.61 27.88 -28.03
CA LEU A 564 -6.34 28.70 -29.22
C LEU A 564 -6.06 30.18 -28.91
N GLY A 565 -5.44 30.48 -27.77
CA GLY A 565 -5.12 31.85 -27.34
C GLY A 565 -4.12 32.59 -28.26
N VAL A 566 -3.48 31.86 -29.18
CA VAL A 566 -2.65 32.43 -30.26
C VAL A 566 -3.51 33.11 -31.33
N HIS A 567 -4.72 32.61 -31.59
CA HIS A 567 -5.62 33.11 -32.64
C HIS A 567 -6.76 33.97 -32.10
N PHE A 568 -7.19 33.71 -30.85
CA PHE A 568 -8.32 34.40 -30.23
C PHE A 568 -7.89 35.13 -28.97
N LYS A 569 -8.38 36.36 -28.82
CA LYS A 569 -8.20 37.14 -27.60
C LYS A 569 -9.11 36.59 -26.51
N LEU A 570 -8.53 35.91 -25.52
CA LEU A 570 -9.29 35.22 -24.47
C LEU A 570 -9.83 36.16 -23.38
N GLU A 571 -9.33 37.40 -23.25
CA GLU A 571 -9.90 38.37 -22.31
C GLU A 571 -11.33 38.75 -22.70
N ARG A 572 -12.25 38.80 -21.72
CA ARG A 572 -13.67 39.12 -21.94
C ARG A 572 -14.36 38.26 -23.00
N SER A 573 -13.98 36.98 -23.07
CA SER A 573 -14.54 36.03 -24.02
C SER A 573 -14.64 34.65 -23.37
N THR A 574 -15.22 33.69 -24.09
CA THR A 574 -15.23 32.28 -23.70
C THR A 574 -14.78 31.42 -24.87
N MET A 575 -13.86 30.50 -24.61
CA MET A 575 -13.46 29.44 -25.54
C MET A 575 -13.81 28.09 -24.94
N PHE A 576 -14.79 27.41 -25.53
CA PHE A 576 -15.06 26.00 -25.28
C PHE A 576 -14.11 25.12 -26.07
N ARG A 577 -13.78 23.97 -25.50
CA ARG A 577 -13.06 22.88 -26.15
C ARG A 577 -13.80 21.58 -25.90
N PHE A 578 -14.10 20.88 -26.98
CA PHE A 578 -14.74 19.57 -27.00
C PHE A 578 -13.80 18.55 -27.67
N PRO A 579 -12.91 17.89 -26.90
CA PRO A 579 -12.05 16.83 -27.43
C PRO A 579 -12.91 15.70 -28.02
N ILE A 580 -12.62 15.32 -29.25
CA ILE A 580 -13.41 14.32 -29.98
C ILE A 580 -13.16 12.95 -29.35
N ARG A 581 -14.24 12.23 -29.03
CA ARG A 581 -14.17 10.90 -28.41
C ARG A 581 -13.45 9.92 -29.34
N SER A 582 -12.23 9.56 -28.96
CA SER A 582 -11.43 8.56 -29.66
C SER A 582 -11.99 7.14 -29.47
N THR A 583 -11.48 6.20 -30.26
CA THR A 583 -11.81 4.77 -30.12
C THR A 583 -11.47 4.21 -28.75
N ASP A 584 -10.41 4.70 -28.10
CA ASP A 584 -10.02 4.22 -26.78
C ASP A 584 -10.89 4.83 -25.67
N MET A 585 -11.26 6.11 -25.79
CA MET A 585 -12.22 6.74 -24.89
C MET A 585 -13.59 6.05 -24.93
N ALA A 586 -14.06 5.69 -26.13
CA ALA A 586 -15.34 5.01 -26.32
C ALA A 586 -15.42 3.62 -25.67
N LYS A 587 -14.30 2.90 -25.51
CA LYS A 587 -14.28 1.59 -24.83
C LYS A 587 -14.61 1.69 -23.36
N THR A 588 -14.25 2.80 -22.71
CA THR A 588 -14.44 3.02 -21.27
C THR A 588 -15.56 4.01 -20.95
N SER A 589 -16.10 4.73 -21.94
CA SER A 589 -17.16 5.71 -21.72
C SER A 589 -18.51 5.05 -21.37
N GLU A 590 -18.97 5.31 -20.15
CA GLU A 590 -20.34 5.00 -19.72
C GLU A 590 -21.42 5.87 -20.45
N ILE A 591 -21.04 6.98 -21.10
CA ILE A 591 -21.98 7.89 -21.77
C ILE A 591 -22.31 7.41 -23.17
N SER A 592 -21.28 7.13 -23.99
CA SER A 592 -21.44 6.63 -25.35
C SER A 592 -20.31 5.68 -25.73
N SER A 593 -20.68 4.49 -26.21
CA SER A 593 -19.74 3.49 -26.73
C SER A 593 -19.36 3.71 -28.19
N VAL A 594 -19.87 4.77 -28.82
CA VAL A 594 -19.63 5.08 -30.24
C VAL A 594 -18.57 6.18 -30.33
N PRO A 595 -17.42 5.92 -30.99
CA PRO A 595 -16.41 6.96 -31.20
C PRO A 595 -16.97 8.06 -32.09
N ALA A 596 -16.58 9.30 -31.81
CA ALA A 596 -16.85 10.42 -32.70
C ALA A 596 -15.74 10.48 -33.75
N SER A 597 -16.09 10.78 -35.00
CA SER A 597 -15.11 10.91 -36.09
C SER A 597 -15.00 12.35 -36.53
N ASP A 598 -13.84 12.72 -37.06
CA ASP A 598 -13.63 14.03 -37.69
C ASP A 598 -14.70 14.32 -38.75
N ARG A 599 -15.07 13.29 -39.54
CA ARG A 599 -16.14 13.36 -40.52
C ARG A 599 -17.51 13.71 -39.91
N MET A 600 -17.81 13.18 -38.71
CA MET A 600 -19.03 13.52 -37.99
C MET A 600 -19.05 15.01 -37.63
N VAL A 601 -17.95 15.54 -37.10
CA VAL A 601 -17.83 16.96 -36.76
C VAL A 601 -17.91 17.84 -38.01
N GLN A 602 -17.22 17.49 -39.08
CA GLN A 602 -17.30 18.19 -40.37
C GLN A 602 -18.73 18.22 -40.92
N ASN A 603 -19.44 17.08 -40.89
CA ASN A 603 -20.85 17.03 -41.30
C ASN A 603 -21.76 17.94 -40.45
N LEU A 604 -21.44 18.17 -39.17
CA LEU A 604 -22.18 19.11 -38.33
C LEU A 604 -21.90 20.55 -38.73
N LEU A 605 -20.62 20.88 -39.00
CA LEU A 605 -20.21 22.19 -39.49
C LEU A 605 -20.80 22.50 -40.86
N ASP A 606 -20.83 21.55 -41.80
CA ASP A 606 -21.44 21.72 -43.13
C ASP A 606 -22.94 22.01 -43.06
N LYS A 607 -23.65 21.37 -42.13
CA LYS A 607 -25.07 21.67 -41.87
C LYS A 607 -25.24 23.09 -41.31
N LEU A 608 -24.39 23.48 -40.36
CA LEU A 608 -24.40 24.85 -39.84
C LEU A 608 -24.06 25.88 -40.93
N LYS A 609 -23.15 25.56 -41.86
CA LYS A 609 -22.85 26.39 -43.03
C LYS A 609 -24.11 26.62 -43.88
N THR A 610 -24.91 25.58 -44.08
CA THR A 610 -26.16 25.64 -44.87
C THR A 610 -27.24 26.48 -44.17
N ASP A 611 -27.41 26.31 -42.85
CA ASP A 611 -28.48 26.93 -42.07
C ASP A 611 -28.10 28.30 -41.47
N GLY A 612 -26.81 28.68 -41.52
CA GLY A 612 -26.26 29.79 -40.74
C GLY A 612 -26.90 31.16 -41.00
N ALA A 613 -27.22 31.45 -42.26
CA ALA A 613 -27.94 32.67 -42.64
C ALA A 613 -29.35 32.72 -42.03
N GLU A 614 -30.07 31.60 -42.04
CA GLU A 614 -31.41 31.50 -41.46
C GLU A 614 -31.38 31.66 -39.95
N LEU A 615 -30.41 31.02 -39.29
CA LEU A 615 -30.26 31.08 -37.83
C LEU A 615 -30.00 32.52 -37.34
N LEU A 616 -29.17 33.29 -38.05
CA LEU A 616 -28.88 34.69 -37.68
C LEU A 616 -30.10 35.61 -37.68
N MET A 617 -31.11 35.36 -38.53
CA MET A 617 -32.28 36.23 -38.65
C MET A 617 -33.08 36.36 -37.35
N PHE A 618 -33.10 35.31 -36.53
CA PHE A 618 -33.97 35.23 -35.36
C PHE A 618 -33.22 35.33 -34.02
N LEU A 619 -31.88 35.35 -34.01
CA LEU A 619 -31.03 35.54 -32.82
C LEU A 619 -30.92 37.02 -32.43
N ASN A 620 -31.08 37.35 -31.15
CA ASN A 620 -31.32 38.74 -30.72
C ASN A 620 -30.06 39.61 -30.73
N HIS A 621 -28.90 39.01 -30.45
CA HIS A 621 -27.62 39.68 -30.24
C HIS A 621 -26.56 39.26 -31.26
N MET A 622 -26.63 38.03 -31.76
CA MET A 622 -25.66 37.49 -32.71
C MET A 622 -25.63 38.29 -34.03
N GLU A 623 -24.43 38.65 -34.48
CA GLU A 623 -24.19 39.37 -35.72
C GLU A 623 -23.33 38.56 -36.68
N LYS A 624 -22.49 37.67 -36.18
CA LYS A 624 -21.54 36.89 -37.00
C LYS A 624 -21.43 35.46 -36.54
N ILE A 625 -21.55 34.52 -37.48
CA ILE A 625 -21.24 33.10 -37.30
C ILE A 625 -20.08 32.78 -38.23
N SER A 626 -19.01 32.18 -37.71
CA SER A 626 -17.88 31.74 -38.52
C SER A 626 -17.56 30.27 -38.28
N ILE A 627 -17.25 29.56 -39.35
CA ILE A 627 -16.78 28.18 -39.34
C ILE A 627 -15.34 28.20 -39.82
N CYS A 628 -14.45 27.68 -38.99
CA CYS A 628 -13.02 27.70 -39.21
C CYS A 628 -12.43 26.31 -38.98
N GLU A 629 -11.23 26.12 -39.51
CA GLU A 629 -10.41 24.94 -39.30
C GLU A 629 -8.98 25.38 -39.00
N ILE A 630 -8.29 24.69 -38.09
CA ILE A 630 -6.86 24.87 -37.92
C ILE A 630 -6.13 23.97 -38.91
N ASP A 631 -5.25 24.56 -39.71
CA ASP A 631 -4.40 23.78 -40.60
C ASP A 631 -3.40 22.95 -39.79
N ASN A 632 -3.38 21.64 -40.04
CA ASN A 632 -2.60 20.70 -39.22
C ASN A 632 -1.08 20.90 -39.35
N ALA A 633 -0.59 21.43 -40.49
CA ALA A 633 0.84 21.58 -40.75
C ALA A 633 1.38 22.94 -40.30
N SER A 634 0.66 24.02 -40.61
CA SER A 634 1.05 25.39 -40.29
C SER A 634 0.55 25.87 -38.93
N GLY A 635 -0.52 25.27 -38.40
CA GLY A 635 -1.18 25.73 -37.19
C GLY A 635 -1.99 27.01 -37.37
N GLU A 636 -2.16 27.49 -38.61
CA GLU A 636 -2.89 28.73 -38.91
C GLU A 636 -4.41 28.51 -38.93
N LEU A 637 -5.15 29.56 -38.52
CA LEU A 637 -6.60 29.55 -38.54
C LEU A 637 -7.13 29.86 -39.96
N LYS A 638 -7.81 28.90 -40.57
CA LYS A 638 -8.45 29.03 -41.87
C LYS A 638 -9.95 29.22 -41.72
N VAL A 639 -10.48 30.34 -42.22
CA VAL A 639 -11.93 30.57 -42.28
C VAL A 639 -12.51 29.82 -43.48
N LEU A 640 -13.39 28.86 -43.24
CA LEU A 640 -14.05 28.07 -44.27
C LEU A 640 -15.37 28.71 -44.72
N TYR A 641 -16.09 29.32 -43.79
CA TYR A 641 -17.32 30.05 -44.05
C TYR A 641 -17.54 31.10 -42.98
N SER A 642 -18.07 32.26 -43.34
CA SER A 642 -18.55 33.24 -42.37
C SER A 642 -19.78 33.93 -42.92
N VAL A 643 -20.77 34.14 -42.07
CA VAL A 643 -21.99 34.87 -42.37
C VAL A 643 -22.17 35.98 -41.35
N THR A 644 -22.49 37.17 -41.84
CA THR A 644 -22.66 38.38 -41.04
C THR A 644 -24.02 39.00 -41.32
N ALA A 645 -24.77 39.32 -40.26
CA ALA A 645 -25.99 40.08 -40.30
C ALA A 645 -25.73 41.54 -39.92
N LYS A 646 -26.22 42.49 -40.73
CA LYS A 646 -26.18 43.92 -40.45
C LYS A 646 -27.60 44.46 -40.31
N ILE A 647 -27.81 45.24 -39.26
CA ILE A 647 -29.05 45.96 -38.99
C ILE A 647 -28.69 47.42 -38.72
N THR A 648 -29.50 48.35 -39.18
CA THR A 648 -29.33 49.78 -38.87
C THR A 648 -29.54 50.04 -37.38
N ASP A 649 -28.92 51.09 -36.82
CA ASP A 649 -29.08 51.41 -35.39
C ASP A 649 -30.53 51.70 -34.99
N GLY A 650 -31.31 52.31 -35.90
CA GLY A 650 -32.73 52.55 -35.70
C GLY A 650 -33.54 51.26 -35.59
N ASP A 651 -33.29 50.31 -36.48
CA ASP A 651 -33.97 49.00 -36.46
C ASP A 651 -33.51 48.13 -35.29
N ARG A 652 -32.23 48.20 -34.91
CA ARG A 652 -31.70 47.59 -33.69
C ARG A 652 -32.42 48.10 -32.45
N LEU A 653 -32.68 49.40 -32.38
CA LEU A 653 -33.44 50.00 -31.27
C LEU A 653 -34.89 49.50 -31.23
N LYS A 654 -35.58 49.44 -32.39
CA LYS A 654 -36.93 48.86 -32.49
C LYS A 654 -36.96 47.42 -31.99
N ARG A 655 -35.98 46.61 -32.43
CA ARG A 655 -35.81 45.21 -32.01
C ARG A 655 -35.59 45.08 -30.51
N LYS A 656 -34.73 45.92 -29.94
CA LYS A 656 -34.45 45.96 -28.50
C LYS A 656 -35.69 46.35 -27.69
N GLN A 657 -36.45 47.35 -28.13
CA GLN A 657 -37.69 47.78 -27.47
C GLN A 657 -38.76 46.69 -27.49
N PHE A 658 -38.94 46.03 -28.64
CA PHE A 658 -39.85 44.90 -28.77
C PHE A 658 -39.44 43.75 -27.83
N HIS A 659 -38.15 43.37 -27.85
CA HIS A 659 -37.65 42.31 -26.96
C HIS A 659 -37.85 42.69 -25.49
N ALA A 660 -37.53 43.92 -25.07
CA ALA A 660 -37.74 44.37 -23.70
C ALA A 660 -39.21 44.29 -23.26
N SER A 661 -40.15 44.61 -24.14
CA SER A 661 -41.59 44.49 -23.89
C SER A 661 -42.07 43.04 -23.78
N VAL A 662 -41.51 42.15 -24.61
CA VAL A 662 -41.71 40.71 -24.51
C VAL A 662 -41.23 40.22 -23.14
N ILE A 663 -39.99 40.54 -22.76
CA ILE A 663 -39.41 40.14 -21.47
C ILE A 663 -40.20 40.67 -20.28
N ASP A 664 -40.64 41.94 -20.30
CA ASP A 664 -41.50 42.51 -19.25
C ASP A 664 -42.78 41.69 -19.06
N SER A 665 -43.37 41.22 -20.16
CA SER A 665 -44.61 40.46 -20.15
C SER A 665 -44.41 39.03 -19.64
N VAL A 666 -43.26 38.41 -19.90
CA VAL A 666 -42.91 37.09 -19.35
C VAL A 666 -42.53 37.20 -17.85
N ILE A 667 -41.71 38.18 -17.46
CA ILE A 667 -41.31 38.40 -16.05
C ILE A 667 -42.52 38.65 -15.15
N LYS A 668 -43.46 39.47 -15.62
CA LYS A 668 -44.68 39.77 -14.85
C LYS A 668 -45.74 38.65 -14.91
N LYS A 669 -45.43 37.51 -15.56
CA LYS A 669 -46.37 36.39 -15.79
C LYS A 669 -47.75 36.88 -16.27
N LYS A 670 -47.76 37.80 -17.25
CA LYS A 670 -49.03 38.35 -17.76
C LYS A 670 -49.85 37.24 -18.38
N GLN A 671 -51.14 37.17 -18.02
CA GLN A 671 -52.11 36.30 -18.68
C GLN A 671 -52.19 36.62 -20.18
N LEU A 672 -52.52 35.64 -21.03
CA LEU A 672 -52.57 35.83 -22.50
C LEU A 672 -53.40 37.04 -22.94
N THR A 673 -54.47 37.39 -22.21
CA THR A 673 -55.32 38.57 -22.46
C THR A 673 -54.66 39.90 -22.15
N ALA A 674 -53.66 39.91 -21.26
CA ALA A 674 -52.94 41.09 -20.80
C ALA A 674 -51.61 41.32 -21.54
N ILE A 675 -51.25 40.43 -22.48
CA ILE A 675 -50.05 40.57 -23.30
C ILE A 675 -50.35 41.56 -24.43
N PRO A 676 -49.59 42.68 -24.53
CA PRO A 676 -49.85 43.69 -25.55
C PRO A 676 -49.59 43.13 -26.96
N VAL A 677 -50.48 43.46 -27.89
CA VAL A 677 -50.27 43.19 -29.31
C VAL A 677 -49.26 44.18 -29.84
N GLN A 678 -48.09 43.69 -30.22
CA GLN A 678 -47.00 44.51 -30.75
C GLN A 678 -46.46 43.90 -32.01
N GLN A 679 -46.07 44.74 -32.95
CA GLN A 679 -45.46 44.32 -34.21
C GLN A 679 -44.32 45.27 -34.53
N ILE A 680 -43.18 44.70 -34.91
CA ILE A 680 -42.06 45.45 -35.47
C ILE A 680 -41.69 44.87 -36.82
N THR A 681 -41.27 45.74 -37.73
CA THR A 681 -40.71 45.35 -39.02
C THR A 681 -39.39 46.08 -39.20
N TYR A 682 -38.37 45.35 -39.62
CA TYR A 682 -37.02 45.86 -39.82
C TYR A 682 -36.33 45.12 -40.96
N THR A 683 -35.28 45.73 -41.49
CA THR A 683 -34.44 45.14 -42.54
C THR A 683 -33.14 44.61 -41.96
N MET A 684 -32.67 43.49 -42.50
CA MET A 684 -31.40 42.86 -42.13
C MET A 684 -30.66 42.44 -43.40
N ASP A 685 -29.43 42.93 -43.56
CA ASP A 685 -28.56 42.53 -44.66
C ASP A 685 -27.71 41.34 -44.20
N ILE A 686 -27.82 40.22 -44.90
CA ILE A 686 -27.03 39.02 -44.64
C ILE A 686 -25.99 38.89 -45.73
N LYS A 687 -24.72 38.90 -45.33
CA LYS A 687 -23.57 38.71 -46.21
C LYS A 687 -22.78 37.48 -45.80
N ASP A 688 -22.50 36.59 -46.74
CA ASP A 688 -21.58 35.48 -46.52
C ASP A 688 -20.24 35.62 -47.26
N THR A 689 -19.30 34.73 -46.96
CA THR A 689 -17.98 34.65 -47.61
C THR A 689 -18.02 34.08 -49.02
N ASP A 690 -19.12 33.43 -49.41
CA ASP A 690 -19.30 32.86 -50.75
C ASP A 690 -19.78 33.96 -51.74
N GLY A 691 -19.97 35.19 -51.26
CA GLY A 691 -20.31 36.38 -52.05
C GLY A 691 -21.80 36.68 -52.10
N ASN A 692 -22.64 35.90 -51.40
CA ASN A 692 -24.06 36.15 -51.34
C ASN A 692 -24.33 37.34 -50.42
N LEU A 693 -25.08 38.31 -50.94
CA LEU A 693 -25.61 39.43 -50.18
C LEU A 693 -27.12 39.42 -50.40
N THR A 694 -27.87 39.19 -49.32
CA THR A 694 -29.34 39.19 -49.35
C THR A 694 -29.89 40.17 -48.33
N THR A 695 -30.94 40.88 -48.68
CA THR A 695 -31.64 41.78 -47.77
C THR A 695 -32.96 41.12 -47.37
N TRP A 696 -33.20 41.03 -46.07
CA TRP A 696 -34.39 40.40 -45.51
C TRP A 696 -35.25 41.43 -44.79
N MET A 697 -36.54 41.43 -45.09
CA MET A 697 -37.53 42.14 -44.30
C MET A 697 -38.09 41.19 -43.26
N ILE A 698 -37.81 41.48 -41.99
CA ILE A 698 -38.20 40.64 -40.84
C ILE A 698 -39.31 41.34 -40.09
N CYS A 699 -40.41 40.61 -39.86
CA CYS A 699 -41.54 41.06 -39.07
C CYS A 699 -41.70 40.18 -37.84
N ASN A 700 -41.54 40.77 -36.65
CA ASN A 700 -41.77 40.09 -35.38
C ASN A 700 -43.05 40.62 -34.73
N ARG A 701 -43.84 39.71 -34.17
CA ARG A 701 -45.10 40.04 -33.51
C ARG A 701 -45.22 39.32 -32.17
N SER A 702 -45.84 39.99 -31.20
CA SER A 702 -46.31 39.40 -29.95
C SER A 702 -47.79 39.68 -29.71
N GLY A 703 -48.44 38.83 -28.92
CA GLY A 703 -49.84 38.97 -28.52
C GLY A 703 -50.84 38.51 -29.58
N PHE A 704 -52.09 38.28 -29.16
CA PHE A 704 -53.17 37.88 -30.04
C PHE A 704 -54.02 39.09 -30.45
N PRO A 705 -54.21 39.37 -31.76
CA PRO A 705 -55.10 40.43 -32.23
C PRO A 705 -56.55 40.23 -31.79
N ASN A 706 -56.99 38.97 -31.77
CA ASN A 706 -58.31 38.58 -31.31
C ASN A 706 -58.17 37.36 -30.41
N ILE A 707 -58.28 37.60 -29.10
CA ILE A 707 -58.16 36.53 -28.09
C ILE A 707 -59.31 35.52 -28.17
N GLU A 708 -60.46 35.90 -28.75
CA GLU A 708 -61.62 35.02 -28.91
C GLU A 708 -61.37 33.86 -29.89
N ASN A 709 -60.40 34.03 -30.80
CA ASN A 709 -59.97 33.00 -31.75
C ASN A 709 -58.98 32.00 -31.14
N VAL A 710 -58.47 32.26 -29.93
CA VAL A 710 -57.57 31.33 -29.23
C VAL A 710 -58.42 30.27 -28.55
N SER A 711 -58.08 28.99 -28.79
CA SER A 711 -58.83 27.88 -28.19
C SER A 711 -58.91 28.04 -26.67
N LYS A 712 -60.11 27.78 -26.12
CA LYS A 712 -60.35 27.79 -24.67
C LYS A 712 -59.39 26.86 -23.92
N SER A 713 -58.97 25.75 -24.55
CA SER A 713 -57.98 24.82 -23.99
C SER A 713 -56.59 25.42 -23.81
N VAL A 714 -56.16 26.32 -24.71
CA VAL A 714 -54.86 27.01 -24.63
C VAL A 714 -54.91 28.09 -23.55
N ILE A 715 -56.03 28.82 -23.47
CA ILE A 715 -56.25 29.83 -22.43
C ILE A 715 -56.29 29.18 -21.04
N SER A 716 -57.00 28.05 -20.90
CA SER A 716 -57.05 27.32 -19.63
C SER A 716 -55.70 26.71 -19.26
N ALA A 717 -55.01 26.09 -20.21
CA ALA A 717 -53.69 25.49 -19.96
C ALA A 717 -52.65 26.55 -19.56
N HIS A 718 -52.66 27.73 -20.20
CA HIS A 718 -51.77 28.82 -19.79
C HIS A 718 -52.13 29.37 -18.41
N LYS A 719 -53.43 29.54 -18.12
CA LYS A 719 -53.92 30.02 -16.82
C LYS A 719 -53.55 29.07 -15.67
N ASN A 720 -53.59 27.76 -15.93
CA ASN A 720 -53.24 26.71 -14.98
C ASN A 720 -51.72 26.47 -14.87
N GLU A 721 -50.89 27.22 -15.60
CA GLU A 721 -49.45 27.00 -15.74
C GLU A 721 -49.07 25.63 -16.35
N ASP A 722 -50.03 24.94 -17.00
CA ASP A 722 -49.81 23.68 -17.72
C ASP A 722 -48.93 23.90 -18.97
N ILE A 723 -48.94 25.11 -19.54
CA ILE A 723 -48.07 25.53 -20.66
C ILE A 723 -47.45 26.90 -20.40
N THR A 724 -46.14 27.02 -20.62
CA THR A 724 -45.37 28.28 -20.56
C THR A 724 -45.36 29.02 -21.90
N LEU A 725 -46.53 29.09 -22.57
CA LEU A 725 -46.64 29.66 -23.90
C LEU A 725 -46.64 31.19 -23.87
N PHE A 726 -45.68 31.82 -24.56
CA PHE A 726 -45.72 33.26 -24.88
C PHE A 726 -46.06 33.44 -26.38
N PRO A 727 -47.14 34.16 -26.74
CA PRO A 727 -47.59 34.28 -28.12
C PRO A 727 -46.67 35.23 -28.90
N ARG A 728 -45.55 34.69 -29.41
CA ARG A 728 -44.57 35.38 -30.24
C ARG A 728 -44.36 34.60 -31.53
N GLY A 729 -44.32 35.33 -32.64
CA GLY A 729 -44.00 34.78 -33.95
C GLY A 729 -43.13 35.74 -34.75
N GLY A 730 -42.39 35.21 -35.71
CA GLY A 730 -41.57 35.96 -36.64
C GLY A 730 -41.72 35.40 -38.04
N VAL A 731 -41.74 36.29 -39.04
CA VAL A 731 -41.67 35.93 -40.45
C VAL A 731 -40.58 36.75 -41.12
N ALA A 732 -39.82 36.14 -42.02
CA ALA A 732 -38.80 36.80 -42.80
C ALA A 732 -39.09 36.59 -44.29
N ALA A 733 -38.92 37.65 -45.08
CA ALA A 733 -39.04 37.60 -46.54
C ALA A 733 -37.78 38.21 -47.16
N CYS A 734 -37.16 37.48 -48.08
CA CYS A 734 -36.04 38.00 -48.86
C CYS A 734 -36.57 39.05 -49.85
N VAL A 735 -36.02 40.26 -49.82
CA VAL A 735 -36.48 41.41 -50.63
C VAL A 735 -35.47 41.85 -51.68
N SER A 736 -34.21 41.40 -51.60
CA SER A 736 -33.20 41.59 -52.64
C SER A 736 -32.07 40.58 -52.52
#